data_AF-A0A4R9L5P7-F1
#
_entry.id   AF-A0A4R9L5P7-F1
#
_cell.length_a   1.000
_cell.length_b   1.000
_cell.length_c   1.000
_cell.angle_alpha   90.00
_cell.angle_beta   90.00
_cell.angle_gamma   90.00
#
_symmetry.space_group_name_H-M   'P 1'
#
loop_
_entity.id
_entity.type
_entity.pdbx_description
1 polymer ?
#
loop_
_entity_poly.entity_id
_entity_poly.type
_entity_poly.pdbx_seq_one_letter_code
_entity_poly.pdbx_strand_id
1 'polypeptide(L)'
;MLEPQAPELKVADYNTALQLTQSLESRGDFQYKGIHKLLLVIGDWTDKYVANKILPNADQLTREMNIEKEKIDQYLRELCTKYNPPIVKKICMVDFNPTGDASDGKIDSYLRLNPVFARPQPADASTSHRYVDGVNSTTFSSIQRWAKEKRIFPGKEEFIKRIHSAILENKLTDTYASTEIGSLFNDPLDVTPGLKQVTVNIHLKPVLKKLVEQKTLFFFRNENALNPGNRSVFYYNVQDEILARIEAYKSFLNDRLLPELQKIGAVGSLSSEEQESTRALVNAVMPYLSPAYGDQKTAMEELLALIHFEEEDKEKKEKEEKKVKLGEILDYIKSANRLVDLNFLRFRGQQIEEDIRNLVANHEQILHTEFADKNTLYTYVLHKLSISGAIEAARKVFATTGNDSEIRILDRMKIKDFIDNRDLIATYDKLEISSLFKYLPFFTRLWRNIFGNPTVHKYEAEQIRAHNAVELNKRVMEARTKKIQEDAAKLAEKRVKEKEAKEQSEKNARKQSPSQSKDDKVPSSSASKDIDPMNAKLLERVLDVLDDYWSNRQYPDRNILLYEMEGEINEEGLINFLKKFGKNEIFSFMVRNQEERYTFPILVTKRYLKKNGRDLMEKASAIINEQKDASMPDQDLFDFCISLDDFLKKTLPKI
;
A
#
# COMPACT_ATOMS: atom_id res chain seq x y z
N MET A 1 1.07 -1.86 -27.16
CA MET A 1 0.71 -0.92 -28.23
C MET A 1 0.29 -1.74 -29.44
N LEU A 2 -0.49 -1.15 -30.33
CA LEU A 2 -0.88 -1.81 -31.58
C LEU A 2 0.37 -1.98 -32.47
N GLU A 3 0.62 -3.18 -32.97
CA GLU A 3 1.80 -3.44 -33.81
C GLU A 3 1.62 -2.80 -35.20
N PRO A 4 2.57 -1.97 -35.69
CA PRO A 4 2.41 -1.25 -36.95
C PRO A 4 2.20 -2.10 -38.20
N GLN A 5 2.65 -3.36 -38.15
CA GLN A 5 2.58 -4.32 -39.26
C GLN A 5 1.60 -5.47 -39.00
N ALA A 6 0.72 -5.32 -38.00
CA ALA A 6 -0.30 -6.32 -37.70
C ALA A 6 -1.11 -6.68 -38.96
N PRO A 7 -1.38 -7.97 -39.22
CA PRO A 7 -2.10 -8.40 -40.43
C PRO A 7 -3.49 -7.76 -40.51
N GLU A 8 -4.13 -7.49 -39.37
CA GLU A 8 -5.41 -6.82 -39.30
C GLU A 8 -5.38 -5.37 -39.82
N LEU A 9 -4.21 -4.72 -39.90
CA LEU A 9 -4.09 -3.33 -40.34
C LEU A 9 -3.79 -3.18 -41.82
N LYS A 10 -3.49 -4.27 -42.52
CA LYS A 10 -3.16 -4.27 -43.95
C LYS A 10 -4.36 -3.82 -44.78
N VAL A 11 -4.09 -3.05 -45.82
CA VAL A 11 -5.04 -2.67 -46.86
C VAL A 11 -4.51 -3.07 -48.24
N ALA A 12 -5.39 -3.10 -49.24
CA ALA A 12 -5.03 -3.37 -50.62
C ALA A 12 -4.05 -2.35 -51.18
N ASP A 13 -3.22 -2.80 -52.13
CA ASP A 13 -2.32 -1.94 -52.88
C ASP A 13 -3.08 -0.85 -53.65
N TYR A 14 -2.51 0.35 -53.70
CA TYR A 14 -3.15 1.52 -54.27
C TYR A 14 -3.55 1.35 -55.74
N ASN A 15 -2.62 0.87 -56.56
CA ASN A 15 -2.86 0.67 -57.99
C ASN A 15 -3.86 -0.45 -58.23
N THR A 16 -3.76 -1.52 -57.43
CA THR A 16 -4.68 -2.66 -57.49
C THR A 16 -6.12 -2.23 -57.14
N ALA A 17 -6.28 -1.41 -56.09
CA ALA A 17 -7.57 -0.87 -55.69
C ALA A 17 -8.18 0.08 -56.73
N LEU A 18 -7.38 0.95 -57.36
CA LEU A 18 -7.84 1.80 -58.46
C LEU A 18 -8.30 0.97 -59.66
N GLN A 19 -7.48 0.03 -60.12
CA GLN A 19 -7.81 -0.84 -61.26
C GLN A 19 -9.07 -1.65 -61.00
N LEU A 20 -9.21 -2.20 -59.78
CA LEU A 20 -10.36 -3.02 -59.42
C LEU A 20 -11.65 -2.19 -59.37
N THR A 21 -11.63 -1.02 -58.73
CA THR A 21 -12.81 -0.14 -58.67
C THR A 21 -13.19 0.42 -60.04
N GLN A 22 -12.21 0.77 -60.88
CA GLN A 22 -12.45 1.15 -62.28
C GLN A 22 -13.06 0.00 -63.08
N SER A 23 -12.56 -1.23 -62.90
CA SER A 23 -13.11 -2.41 -63.57
C SER A 23 -14.54 -2.72 -63.13
N LEU A 24 -14.86 -2.56 -61.84
CA LEU A 24 -16.23 -2.72 -61.33
C LEU A 24 -17.20 -1.72 -61.98
N GLU A 25 -16.77 -0.47 -62.13
CA GLU A 25 -17.58 0.57 -62.76
C GLU A 25 -17.68 0.36 -64.30
N SER A 26 -16.61 -0.08 -64.95
CA SER A 26 -16.57 -0.29 -66.40
C SER A 26 -17.39 -1.49 -66.88
N ARG A 27 -17.77 -2.41 -65.98
CA ARG A 27 -18.67 -3.54 -66.28
C ARG A 27 -20.10 -3.10 -66.62
N GLY A 28 -20.43 -1.82 -66.44
CA GLY A 28 -21.72 -1.25 -66.83
C GLY A 28 -22.88 -1.60 -65.90
N ASP A 29 -22.58 -2.19 -64.74
CA ASP A 29 -23.57 -2.53 -63.74
C ASP A 29 -23.95 -1.28 -62.93
N PHE A 30 -25.24 -0.90 -62.98
CA PHE A 30 -25.75 0.29 -62.28
C PHE A 30 -25.49 0.23 -60.77
N GLN A 31 -25.31 -0.97 -60.21
CA GLN A 31 -25.00 -1.12 -58.79
C GLN A 31 -23.64 -0.49 -58.43
N TYR A 32 -22.63 -0.51 -59.32
CA TYR A 32 -21.27 -0.03 -59.03
C TYR A 32 -20.95 1.38 -59.53
N LYS A 33 -21.91 2.06 -60.16
CA LYS A 33 -21.73 3.42 -60.68
C LYS A 33 -21.39 4.42 -59.56
N GLY A 34 -20.19 5.00 -59.60
CA GLY A 34 -19.68 5.95 -58.61
C GLY A 34 -18.76 5.34 -57.54
N ILE A 35 -18.55 4.01 -57.53
CA ILE A 35 -17.68 3.36 -56.52
C ILE A 35 -16.21 3.79 -56.64
N HIS A 36 -15.72 4.06 -57.86
CA HIS A 36 -14.37 4.55 -58.06
C HIS A 36 -14.20 5.98 -57.53
N LYS A 37 -15.18 6.85 -57.78
CA LYS A 37 -15.21 8.22 -57.23
C LYS A 37 -15.21 8.20 -55.70
N LEU A 38 -15.93 7.27 -55.06
CA LEU A 38 -15.92 7.11 -53.60
C LEU A 38 -14.51 6.81 -53.07
N LEU A 39 -13.79 5.89 -53.72
CA LEU A 39 -12.43 5.55 -53.34
C LEU A 39 -11.49 6.76 -53.42
N LEU A 40 -11.61 7.57 -54.49
CA LEU A 40 -10.81 8.79 -54.66
C LEU A 40 -11.09 9.82 -53.54
N VAL A 41 -12.37 10.04 -53.20
CA VAL A 41 -12.75 10.95 -52.10
C VAL A 41 -12.20 10.47 -50.76
N ILE A 42 -12.30 9.17 -50.46
CA ILE A 42 -11.70 8.59 -49.23
C ILE A 42 -10.18 8.77 -49.23
N GLY A 43 -9.52 8.61 -50.39
CA GLY A 43 -8.09 8.86 -50.57
C GLY A 43 -7.70 10.30 -50.20
N ASP A 44 -8.42 11.28 -50.74
CA ASP A 44 -8.17 12.71 -50.46
C ASP A 44 -8.32 13.06 -48.97
N TRP A 45 -9.32 12.49 -48.31
CA TRP A 45 -9.51 12.64 -46.87
C TRP A 45 -8.38 11.99 -46.06
N THR A 46 -7.94 10.80 -46.50
CA THR A 46 -6.84 10.06 -45.86
C THR A 46 -5.54 10.88 -45.94
N ASP A 47 -5.29 11.55 -47.07
CA ASP A 47 -4.15 12.45 -47.27
C ASP A 47 -4.14 13.65 -46.30
N LYS A 48 -5.31 14.29 -46.17
CA LYS A 48 -5.49 15.48 -45.33
C LYS A 48 -5.46 15.16 -43.84
N TYR A 49 -5.51 13.89 -43.44
CA TYR A 49 -5.51 13.47 -42.04
C TYR A 49 -4.29 13.96 -41.26
N VAL A 50 -3.11 14.06 -41.90
CA VAL A 50 -1.88 14.53 -41.23
C VAL A 50 -2.08 15.93 -40.63
N ALA A 51 -2.73 16.81 -41.38
CA ALA A 51 -3.00 18.18 -40.97
C ALA A 51 -4.25 18.28 -40.08
N ASN A 52 -5.33 17.61 -40.46
CA ASN A 52 -6.65 17.85 -39.86
C ASN A 52 -7.02 16.89 -38.73
N LYS A 53 -6.37 15.71 -38.66
CA LYS A 53 -6.71 14.62 -37.73
C LYS A 53 -8.17 14.16 -37.79
N ILE A 54 -8.85 14.43 -38.90
CA ILE A 54 -10.27 14.09 -39.13
C ILE A 54 -10.34 13.11 -40.30
N LEU A 55 -11.16 12.07 -40.12
CA LEU A 55 -11.55 11.12 -41.15
C LEU A 55 -13.04 11.30 -41.48
N PRO A 56 -13.46 11.01 -42.71
CA PRO A 56 -14.83 11.22 -43.13
C PRO A 56 -15.72 10.15 -42.48
N ASN A 57 -16.96 10.49 -42.16
CA ASN A 57 -18.00 9.50 -41.85
C ASN A 57 -18.95 9.33 -43.04
N ALA A 58 -19.85 8.33 -42.98
CA ALA A 58 -20.82 8.08 -44.05
C ALA A 58 -21.64 9.32 -44.43
N ASP A 59 -22.07 10.14 -43.46
CA ASP A 59 -22.87 11.35 -43.71
C ASP A 59 -22.08 12.47 -44.41
N GLN A 60 -20.77 12.57 -44.16
CA GLN A 60 -19.88 13.47 -44.89
C GLN A 60 -19.68 12.99 -46.33
N LEU A 61 -19.48 11.69 -46.53
CA LEU A 61 -19.36 11.09 -47.86
C LEU A 61 -20.66 11.26 -48.68
N THR A 62 -21.84 11.09 -48.07
CA THR A 62 -23.15 11.34 -48.70
C THR A 62 -23.23 12.76 -49.26
N ARG A 63 -22.83 13.75 -48.45
CA ARG A 63 -22.88 15.16 -48.85
C ARG A 63 -21.89 15.50 -49.96
N GLU A 64 -20.67 14.99 -49.89
CA GLU A 64 -19.63 15.29 -50.90
C GLU A 64 -19.86 14.56 -52.23
N MET A 65 -20.38 13.34 -52.17
CA MET A 65 -20.63 12.54 -53.37
C MET A 65 -21.97 12.84 -54.03
N ASN A 66 -22.91 13.42 -53.29
CA ASN A 66 -24.32 13.55 -53.68
C ASN A 66 -24.93 12.19 -54.06
N ILE A 67 -24.66 11.17 -53.22
CA ILE A 67 -25.17 9.79 -53.34
C ILE A 67 -25.92 9.45 -52.06
N GLU A 68 -27.04 8.74 -52.18
CA GLU A 68 -27.83 8.25 -51.04
C GLU A 68 -26.98 7.45 -50.04
N LYS A 69 -27.25 7.65 -48.75
CA LYS A 69 -26.50 7.03 -47.65
C LYS A 69 -26.48 5.50 -47.72
N GLU A 70 -27.62 4.88 -48.04
CA GLU A 70 -27.74 3.42 -48.18
C GLU A 70 -26.78 2.86 -49.24
N LYS A 71 -26.62 3.58 -50.34
CA LYS A 71 -25.72 3.19 -51.43
C LYS A 71 -24.25 3.38 -51.05
N ILE A 72 -23.92 4.42 -50.26
CA ILE A 72 -22.58 4.57 -49.68
C ILE A 72 -22.27 3.44 -48.70
N ASP A 73 -23.20 3.11 -47.81
CA ASP A 73 -23.02 2.01 -46.86
C ASP A 73 -22.85 0.67 -47.60
N GLN A 74 -23.58 0.45 -48.69
CA GLN A 74 -23.37 -0.72 -49.57
C GLN A 74 -21.94 -0.76 -50.15
N TYR A 75 -21.43 0.37 -50.66
CA TYR A 75 -20.07 0.47 -51.17
C TYR A 75 -19.01 0.26 -50.09
N LEU A 76 -19.18 0.86 -48.93
CA LEU A 76 -18.25 0.68 -47.82
C LEU A 76 -18.25 -0.79 -47.36
N ARG A 77 -19.40 -1.46 -47.30
CA ARG A 77 -19.46 -2.91 -47.02
C ARG A 77 -18.70 -3.73 -48.06
N GLU A 78 -18.90 -3.43 -49.35
CA GLU A 78 -18.18 -4.07 -50.46
C GLU A 78 -16.66 -3.95 -50.28
N LEU A 79 -16.16 -2.72 -50.14
CA LEU A 79 -14.74 -2.41 -50.09
C LEU A 79 -14.05 -2.86 -48.79
N CYS A 80 -14.79 -2.90 -47.67
CA CYS A 80 -14.25 -3.29 -46.36
C CYS A 80 -14.24 -4.80 -46.11
N THR A 81 -15.13 -5.57 -46.75
CA THR A 81 -15.38 -6.98 -46.33
C THR A 81 -15.21 -8.03 -47.43
N LYS A 82 -15.37 -7.69 -48.72
CA LYS A 82 -15.27 -8.69 -49.80
C LYS A 82 -13.83 -9.00 -50.23
N TYR A 83 -12.87 -8.14 -49.90
CA TYR A 83 -11.47 -8.25 -50.35
C TYR A 83 -10.54 -8.52 -49.17
N ASN A 84 -9.46 -9.28 -49.43
CA ASN A 84 -8.43 -9.57 -48.44
C ASN A 84 -7.03 -9.40 -49.08
N PRO A 85 -6.22 -8.40 -48.67
CA PRO A 85 -6.56 -7.35 -47.71
C PRO A 85 -7.69 -6.41 -48.21
N PRO A 86 -8.45 -5.77 -47.30
CA PRO A 86 -9.57 -4.91 -47.68
C PRO A 86 -9.11 -3.69 -48.47
N ILE A 87 -9.94 -3.21 -49.40
CA ILE A 87 -9.63 -2.02 -50.20
C ILE A 87 -9.73 -0.77 -49.33
N VAL A 88 -10.76 -0.68 -48.51
CA VAL A 88 -10.92 0.38 -47.51
C VAL A 88 -10.93 -0.28 -46.14
N LYS A 89 -10.11 0.21 -45.22
CA LYS A 89 -10.18 -0.20 -43.82
C LYS A 89 -11.28 0.56 -43.11
N LYS A 90 -12.18 -0.18 -42.48
CA LYS A 90 -13.11 0.34 -41.49
C LYS A 90 -12.38 0.63 -40.17
N ILE A 91 -12.48 1.86 -39.68
CA ILE A 91 -11.98 2.27 -38.37
C ILE A 91 -13.16 2.72 -37.52
N CYS A 92 -13.31 2.11 -36.34
CA CYS A 92 -14.38 2.42 -35.41
C CYS A 92 -13.95 3.53 -34.46
N MET A 93 -14.71 4.63 -34.43
CA MET A 93 -14.53 5.73 -33.48
C MET A 93 -15.70 5.80 -32.53
N VAL A 94 -15.43 5.80 -31.23
CA VAL A 94 -16.43 6.10 -30.19
C VAL A 94 -16.27 7.56 -29.83
N ASP A 95 -17.30 8.35 -30.12
CA ASP A 95 -17.34 9.79 -29.86
C ASP A 95 -18.57 10.12 -29.03
N PHE A 96 -18.36 10.78 -27.88
CA PHE A 96 -19.46 11.20 -27.02
C PHE A 96 -19.91 12.59 -27.43
N ASN A 97 -21.19 12.72 -27.75
CA ASN A 97 -21.78 14.04 -27.90
C ASN A 97 -22.04 14.63 -26.50
N PRO A 98 -21.28 15.65 -26.04
CA PRO A 98 -21.47 16.22 -24.71
C PRO A 98 -22.86 16.86 -24.55
N THR A 99 -23.52 17.25 -25.64
CA THR A 99 -24.84 17.91 -25.64
C THR A 99 -26.03 16.95 -25.69
N GLY A 100 -25.82 15.63 -25.65
CA GLY A 100 -26.91 14.69 -25.41
C GLY A 100 -27.32 14.75 -23.94
N ASP A 101 -28.56 15.16 -23.67
CA ASP A 101 -29.20 15.18 -22.34
C ASP A 101 -29.51 13.75 -21.84
N ALA A 102 -28.53 12.86 -21.80
CA ALA A 102 -28.64 11.63 -21.03
C ALA A 102 -28.33 11.95 -19.57
N SER A 103 -29.35 12.36 -18.83
CA SER A 103 -29.28 12.66 -17.39
C SER A 103 -29.15 11.40 -16.51
N ASP A 104 -29.14 10.21 -17.10
CA ASP A 104 -29.13 8.91 -16.42
C ASP A 104 -27.73 8.33 -16.21
N GLY A 105 -26.67 9.04 -16.63
CA GLY A 105 -25.29 8.62 -16.46
C GLY A 105 -24.84 7.48 -17.38
N LYS A 106 -25.72 7.01 -18.28
CA LYS A 106 -25.39 6.00 -19.28
C LYS A 106 -24.61 6.60 -20.43
N ILE A 107 -23.88 5.73 -21.09
CA ILE A 107 -22.99 6.08 -22.18
C ILE A 107 -23.68 5.86 -23.53
N ASP A 108 -24.41 6.88 -23.99
CA ASP A 108 -24.93 6.87 -25.36
C ASP A 108 -23.79 7.13 -26.33
N SER A 109 -23.32 6.07 -26.99
CA SER A 109 -22.31 6.12 -28.04
C SER A 109 -22.95 6.05 -29.42
N TYR A 110 -22.47 6.87 -30.34
CA TYR A 110 -22.61 6.62 -31.77
C TYR A 110 -21.28 6.08 -32.27
N LEU A 111 -21.21 4.77 -32.51
CA LEU A 111 -20.07 4.18 -33.21
C LEU A 111 -20.00 4.80 -34.61
N ARG A 112 -18.98 5.61 -34.85
CA ARG A 112 -18.75 6.21 -36.16
C ARG A 112 -17.83 5.32 -36.98
N LEU A 113 -18.31 5.00 -38.17
CA LEU A 113 -17.55 4.30 -39.17
C LEU A 113 -16.74 5.29 -39.99
N ASN A 114 -15.43 5.25 -39.81
CA ASN A 114 -14.50 6.09 -40.54
C ASN A 114 -13.73 5.21 -41.54
N PRO A 115 -14.02 5.29 -42.84
CA PRO A 115 -13.30 4.55 -43.86
C PRO A 115 -11.94 5.19 -44.12
N VAL A 116 -10.92 4.35 -44.24
CA VAL A 116 -9.55 4.75 -44.54
C VAL A 116 -8.99 3.91 -45.66
N PHE A 117 -8.32 4.56 -46.61
CA PHE A 117 -7.59 3.87 -47.65
C PHE A 117 -6.12 4.25 -47.57
N ALA A 118 -5.26 3.34 -47.09
CA ALA A 118 -3.86 3.68 -46.84
C ALA A 118 -3.04 3.76 -48.14
N ARG A 119 -3.09 4.92 -48.80
CA ARG A 119 -1.96 5.83 -49.14
C ARG A 119 -2.48 6.99 -49.97
N PRO A 120 -2.09 8.24 -49.61
CA PRO A 120 -0.92 8.89 -50.26
C PRO A 120 0.21 9.49 -49.36
N GLN A 121 0.94 8.71 -48.56
CA GLN A 121 2.28 9.08 -48.03
C GLN A 121 3.24 7.87 -47.90
N PRO A 122 4.56 8.01 -48.16
CA PRO A 122 5.53 6.90 -48.04
C PRO A 122 5.57 6.23 -46.65
N ALA A 123 5.31 7.00 -45.59
CA ALA A 123 5.34 6.54 -44.21
C ALA A 123 4.29 5.46 -43.88
N ASP A 124 3.18 5.39 -44.61
CA ASP A 124 2.05 4.50 -44.27
C ASP A 124 2.14 3.11 -44.94
N ALA A 125 3.16 2.87 -45.78
CA ALA A 125 3.34 1.62 -46.54
C ALA A 125 2.03 1.10 -47.20
N SER A 126 1.42 0.09 -46.60
CA SER A 126 0.10 -0.47 -46.94
C SER A 126 -0.72 -0.76 -45.66
N THR A 127 -0.49 0.01 -44.60
CA THR A 127 -1.12 -0.21 -43.29
C THR A 127 -1.93 1.01 -42.85
N SER A 128 -3.06 0.73 -42.19
CA SER A 128 -3.94 1.73 -41.61
C SER A 128 -3.51 2.19 -40.20
N HIS A 129 -2.32 1.78 -39.74
CA HIS A 129 -1.85 1.90 -38.36
C HIS A 129 -1.95 3.32 -37.80
N ARG A 130 -1.35 4.31 -38.49
CA ARG A 130 -1.33 5.72 -38.06
C ARG A 130 -2.73 6.30 -37.82
N TYR A 131 -3.68 5.90 -38.66
CA TYR A 131 -5.06 6.37 -38.61
C TYR A 131 -5.82 5.70 -37.46
N VAL A 132 -5.63 4.39 -37.28
CA VAL A 132 -6.20 3.64 -36.17
C VAL A 132 -5.70 4.17 -34.84
N ASP A 133 -4.40 4.44 -34.71
CA ASP A 133 -3.81 4.99 -33.48
C ASP A 133 -4.37 6.37 -33.12
N GLY A 134 -4.51 7.26 -34.10
CA GLY A 134 -5.06 8.59 -33.86
C GLY A 134 -6.56 8.56 -33.51
N VAL A 135 -7.35 7.69 -34.14
CA VAL A 135 -8.75 7.48 -33.78
C VAL A 135 -8.88 6.85 -32.40
N ASN A 136 -8.06 5.83 -32.07
CA ASN A 136 -8.03 5.22 -30.74
C ASN A 136 -7.68 6.24 -29.66
N SER A 137 -6.81 7.22 -29.95
CA SER A 137 -6.51 8.30 -29.02
C SER A 137 -7.71 9.21 -28.76
N THR A 138 -8.52 9.47 -29.80
CA THR A 138 -9.76 10.23 -29.68
C THR A 138 -10.78 9.45 -28.85
N THR A 139 -11.04 8.19 -29.22
CA THR A 139 -11.91 7.27 -28.48
C THR A 139 -11.52 7.15 -27.00
N PHE A 140 -10.23 6.98 -26.73
CA PHE A 140 -9.69 6.96 -25.37
C PHE A 140 -10.05 8.24 -24.59
N SER A 141 -9.80 9.41 -25.19
CA SER A 141 -10.05 10.70 -24.54
C SER A 141 -11.53 10.90 -24.25
N SER A 142 -12.39 10.47 -25.19
CA SER A 142 -13.83 10.45 -25.03
C SER A 142 -14.26 9.57 -23.85
N ILE A 143 -13.79 8.31 -23.78
CA ILE A 143 -14.18 7.37 -22.71
C ILE A 143 -13.65 7.85 -21.35
N GLN A 144 -12.42 8.34 -21.31
CA GLN A 144 -11.83 8.90 -20.09
C GLN A 144 -12.65 10.08 -19.56
N ARG A 145 -13.06 10.99 -20.45
CA ARG A 145 -13.89 12.13 -20.09
C ARG A 145 -15.25 11.68 -19.56
N TRP A 146 -15.93 10.77 -20.24
CA TRP A 146 -17.21 10.23 -19.77
C TRP A 146 -17.10 9.56 -18.40
N ALA A 147 -16.08 8.70 -18.22
CA ALA A 147 -15.86 7.99 -16.96
C ALA A 147 -15.63 8.93 -15.77
N LYS A 148 -15.04 10.11 -16.03
CA LYS A 148 -14.76 11.13 -15.02
C LYS A 148 -15.93 12.09 -14.77
N GLU A 149 -16.63 12.51 -15.82
CA GLU A 149 -17.57 13.64 -15.77
C GLU A 149 -19.05 13.23 -15.75
N LYS A 150 -19.40 12.07 -16.33
CA LYS A 150 -20.80 11.69 -16.57
C LYS A 150 -21.20 10.34 -15.98
N ARG A 151 -20.27 9.39 -15.79
CA ARG A 151 -20.59 8.06 -15.27
C ARG A 151 -21.08 8.16 -13.81
N ILE A 152 -22.22 7.53 -13.53
CA ILE A 152 -22.84 7.52 -12.19
C ILE A 152 -22.70 6.12 -11.59
N PHE A 153 -22.18 6.04 -10.37
CA PHE A 153 -22.24 4.83 -9.57
C PHE A 153 -23.69 4.61 -9.10
N PRO A 154 -24.34 3.48 -9.41
CA PRO A 154 -25.76 3.24 -9.08
C PRO A 154 -26.05 3.12 -7.57
N GLY A 155 -25.03 3.30 -6.72
CA GLY A 155 -25.12 3.13 -5.28
C GLY A 155 -24.80 1.70 -4.86
N LYS A 156 -24.38 1.58 -3.59
CA LYS A 156 -23.81 0.35 -3.03
C LYS A 156 -24.78 -0.83 -3.05
N GLU A 157 -26.02 -0.63 -2.63
CA GLU A 157 -27.01 -1.71 -2.51
C GLU A 157 -27.43 -2.31 -3.86
N GLU A 158 -27.71 -1.44 -4.84
CA GLU A 158 -28.08 -1.88 -6.19
C GLU A 158 -26.91 -2.59 -6.87
N PHE A 159 -25.68 -2.07 -6.68
CA PHE A 159 -24.47 -2.69 -7.20
C PHE A 159 -24.22 -4.08 -6.63
N ILE A 160 -24.37 -4.26 -5.31
CA ILE A 160 -24.25 -5.57 -4.65
C ILE A 160 -25.28 -6.56 -5.22
N LYS A 161 -26.55 -6.15 -5.33
CA LYS A 161 -27.62 -6.98 -5.92
C LYS A 161 -27.28 -7.41 -7.35
N ARG A 162 -26.81 -6.47 -8.18
CA ARG A 162 -26.39 -6.76 -9.57
C ARG A 162 -25.27 -7.79 -9.63
N ILE A 163 -24.26 -7.67 -8.76
CA ILE A 163 -23.15 -8.62 -8.70
C ILE A 163 -23.64 -10.00 -8.25
N HIS A 164 -24.46 -10.08 -7.20
CA HIS A 164 -25.02 -11.34 -6.73
C HIS A 164 -25.82 -12.05 -7.83
N SER A 165 -26.69 -11.33 -8.53
CA SER A 165 -27.42 -11.88 -9.68
C SER A 165 -26.48 -12.38 -10.78
N ALA A 166 -25.45 -11.62 -11.12
CA ALA A 166 -24.48 -12.00 -12.16
C ALA A 166 -23.69 -13.27 -11.79
N ILE A 167 -23.29 -13.43 -10.52
CA ILE A 167 -22.63 -14.64 -10.02
C ILE A 167 -23.54 -15.86 -10.20
N LEU A 168 -24.82 -15.73 -9.83
CA LEU A 168 -25.78 -16.84 -9.89
C LEU A 168 -26.14 -17.23 -11.32
N GLU A 169 -26.17 -16.27 -12.23
CA GLU A 169 -26.45 -16.49 -13.65
C GLU A 169 -25.22 -16.93 -14.46
N ASN A 170 -24.03 -17.04 -13.83
CA ASN A 170 -22.75 -17.27 -14.51
C ASN A 170 -22.46 -16.22 -15.61
N LYS A 171 -22.69 -14.96 -15.28
CA LYS A 171 -22.46 -13.77 -16.12
C LYS A 171 -21.67 -12.70 -15.38
N LEU A 172 -20.74 -13.08 -14.51
CA LEU A 172 -19.93 -12.13 -13.74
C LEU A 172 -19.18 -11.14 -14.64
N THR A 173 -18.77 -11.59 -15.83
CA THR A 173 -18.19 -10.76 -16.90
C THR A 173 -19.01 -9.52 -17.23
N ASP A 174 -20.34 -9.59 -17.14
CA ASP A 174 -21.26 -8.50 -17.51
C ASP A 174 -21.23 -7.34 -16.49
N THR A 175 -20.53 -7.54 -15.38
CA THR A 175 -20.29 -6.53 -14.35
C THR A 175 -18.96 -5.80 -14.51
N TYR A 176 -18.12 -6.18 -15.49
CA TYR A 176 -16.80 -5.57 -15.70
C TYR A 176 -16.87 -4.32 -16.54
N ALA A 177 -15.93 -3.42 -16.30
CA ALA A 177 -15.75 -2.21 -17.10
C ALA A 177 -15.41 -2.55 -18.56
N SER A 178 -14.70 -3.65 -18.81
CA SER A 178 -14.38 -4.12 -20.16
C SER A 178 -15.61 -4.51 -20.98
N THR A 179 -16.65 -5.04 -20.34
CA THR A 179 -17.91 -5.40 -21.01
C THR A 179 -18.76 -4.16 -21.29
N GLU A 180 -18.84 -3.24 -20.33
CA GLU A 180 -19.53 -1.96 -20.51
C GLU A 180 -18.89 -1.15 -21.64
N ILE A 181 -17.56 -0.97 -21.62
CA ILE A 181 -16.82 -0.27 -22.69
C ILE A 181 -16.86 -1.07 -23.99
N GLY A 182 -16.75 -2.40 -23.93
CA GLY A 182 -16.80 -3.28 -25.10
C GLY A 182 -18.11 -3.15 -25.87
N SER A 183 -19.23 -2.95 -25.17
CA SER A 183 -20.54 -2.74 -25.79
C SER A 183 -20.59 -1.54 -26.74
N LEU A 184 -19.72 -0.55 -26.53
CA LEU A 184 -19.60 0.66 -27.36
C LEU A 184 -18.99 0.38 -28.74
N PHE A 185 -18.25 -0.73 -28.87
CA PHE A 185 -17.61 -1.16 -30.11
C PHE A 185 -18.43 -2.22 -30.86
N ASN A 186 -19.70 -2.42 -30.48
CA ASN A 186 -20.61 -3.31 -31.20
C ASN A 186 -20.99 -2.70 -32.56
N ASP A 187 -20.23 -3.06 -33.59
CA ASP A 187 -20.48 -2.62 -34.96
C ASP A 187 -21.53 -3.50 -35.65
N PRO A 188 -22.65 -2.94 -36.15
CA PRO A 188 -23.65 -3.67 -36.94
C PRO A 188 -23.08 -4.35 -38.19
N LEU A 189 -21.92 -3.91 -38.70
CA LEU A 189 -21.25 -4.48 -39.86
C LEU A 189 -20.36 -5.67 -39.52
N ASP A 190 -20.05 -5.91 -38.26
CA ASP A 190 -19.24 -7.07 -37.82
C ASP A 190 -20.13 -8.32 -37.69
N VAL A 191 -20.67 -8.77 -38.82
CA VAL A 191 -21.57 -9.94 -38.88
C VAL A 191 -20.86 -11.28 -38.63
N THR A 192 -19.54 -11.35 -38.81
CA THR A 192 -18.77 -12.59 -38.57
C THR A 192 -17.92 -12.49 -37.30
N PRO A 193 -17.67 -13.61 -36.59
CA PRO A 193 -16.79 -13.62 -35.43
C PRO A 193 -15.37 -13.08 -35.71
N GLY A 194 -14.85 -13.32 -36.92
CA GLY A 194 -13.55 -12.81 -37.33
C GLY A 194 -13.50 -11.28 -37.41
N LEU A 195 -14.56 -10.65 -37.95
CA LEU A 195 -14.65 -9.19 -38.02
C LEU A 195 -14.75 -8.56 -36.61
N LYS A 196 -15.56 -9.15 -35.71
CA LYS A 196 -15.63 -8.73 -34.30
C LYS A 196 -14.26 -8.81 -33.63
N GLN A 197 -13.51 -9.89 -33.86
CA GLN A 197 -12.18 -10.07 -33.30
C GLN A 197 -11.18 -9.03 -33.81
N VAL A 198 -11.27 -8.66 -35.10
CA VAL A 198 -10.47 -7.58 -35.68
C VAL A 198 -10.75 -6.26 -34.98
N THR A 199 -12.03 -5.88 -34.80
CA THR A 199 -12.43 -4.66 -34.05
C THR A 199 -11.90 -4.69 -32.62
N VAL A 200 -11.99 -5.83 -31.93
CA VAL A 200 -11.43 -5.99 -30.58
C VAL A 200 -9.91 -5.79 -30.57
N ASN A 201 -9.19 -6.38 -31.53
CA ASN A 201 -7.72 -6.32 -31.57
C ASN A 201 -7.19 -4.92 -31.91
N ILE A 202 -7.80 -4.24 -32.87
CA ILE A 202 -7.29 -2.96 -33.37
C ILE A 202 -7.84 -1.74 -32.60
N HIS A 203 -9.00 -1.87 -31.93
CA HIS A 203 -9.65 -0.77 -31.20
C HIS A 203 -9.76 -1.03 -29.69
N LEU A 204 -10.59 -2.00 -29.29
CA LEU A 204 -10.95 -2.18 -27.87
C LEU A 204 -9.74 -2.47 -26.98
N LYS A 205 -8.90 -3.45 -27.36
CA LYS A 205 -7.70 -3.84 -26.57
C LYS A 205 -6.73 -2.67 -26.38
N PRO A 206 -6.31 -1.93 -27.44
CA PRO A 206 -5.49 -0.73 -27.29
C PRO A 206 -6.10 0.33 -26.38
N VAL A 207 -7.41 0.57 -26.48
CA VAL A 207 -8.12 1.57 -25.66
C VAL A 207 -8.16 1.15 -24.20
N LEU A 208 -8.54 -0.10 -23.89
CA LEU A 208 -8.53 -0.63 -22.53
C LEU A 208 -7.13 -0.56 -21.91
N LYS A 209 -6.09 -0.93 -22.67
CA LYS A 209 -4.70 -0.83 -22.21
C LYS A 209 -4.34 0.61 -21.85
N LYS A 210 -4.69 1.59 -22.68
CA LYS A 210 -4.41 3.02 -22.40
C LYS A 210 -5.19 3.53 -21.19
N LEU A 211 -6.42 3.06 -20.97
CA LEU A 211 -7.21 3.39 -19.78
C LEU A 211 -6.61 2.82 -18.49
N VAL A 212 -5.99 1.64 -18.54
CA VAL A 212 -5.22 1.06 -17.42
C VAL A 212 -3.94 1.86 -17.17
N GLU A 213 -3.17 2.18 -18.21
CA GLU A 213 -1.95 2.99 -18.11
C GLU A 213 -2.22 4.37 -17.49
N GLN A 214 -3.39 4.95 -17.77
CA GLN A 214 -3.84 6.24 -17.22
C GLN A 214 -4.61 6.10 -15.89
N LYS A 215 -4.55 4.93 -15.26
CA LYS A 215 -5.19 4.62 -13.97
C LYS A 215 -6.69 4.94 -13.92
N THR A 216 -7.37 4.97 -15.06
CA THR A 216 -8.83 5.09 -15.15
C THR A 216 -9.49 3.74 -14.87
N LEU A 217 -8.84 2.66 -15.30
CA LEU A 217 -9.23 1.29 -14.99
C LEU A 217 -8.17 0.61 -14.13
N PHE A 218 -8.63 -0.23 -13.21
CA PHE A 218 -7.84 -1.22 -12.50
C PHE A 218 -7.91 -2.54 -13.27
N PHE A 219 -6.78 -3.22 -13.42
CA PHE A 219 -6.67 -4.48 -14.17
C PHE A 219 -5.86 -5.50 -13.40
N PHE A 220 -6.33 -6.73 -13.40
CA PHE A 220 -5.56 -7.90 -13.00
C PHE A 220 -6.00 -9.11 -13.82
N ARG A 221 -5.17 -10.16 -13.78
CA ARG A 221 -5.40 -11.39 -14.52
C ARG A 221 -5.79 -12.51 -13.56
N ASN A 222 -6.93 -13.15 -13.81
CA ASN A 222 -7.36 -14.35 -13.11
C ASN A 222 -7.18 -15.57 -14.03
N GLU A 223 -5.98 -16.16 -14.02
CA GLU A 223 -5.65 -17.30 -14.88
C GLU A 223 -6.46 -18.56 -14.57
N ASN A 224 -6.98 -18.67 -13.34
CA ASN A 224 -7.74 -19.82 -12.86
C ASN A 224 -9.21 -19.79 -13.32
N ALA A 225 -9.66 -18.65 -13.85
CA ALA A 225 -11.03 -18.49 -14.30
C ALA A 225 -11.36 -19.43 -15.48
N LEU A 226 -12.47 -20.16 -15.33
CA LEU A 226 -12.97 -21.11 -16.32
C LEU A 226 -13.47 -20.39 -17.58
N ASN A 227 -14.27 -19.34 -17.40
CA ASN A 227 -14.76 -18.51 -18.50
C ASN A 227 -13.63 -17.60 -19.02
N PRO A 228 -13.28 -17.64 -20.33
CA PRO A 228 -12.26 -16.76 -20.89
C PRO A 228 -12.50 -15.27 -20.63
N GLY A 229 -13.77 -14.84 -20.56
CA GLY A 229 -14.13 -13.46 -20.25
C GLY A 229 -13.75 -13.03 -18.82
N ASN A 230 -13.63 -13.98 -17.89
CA ASN A 230 -13.23 -13.75 -16.50
C ASN A 230 -11.71 -13.76 -16.29
N ARG A 231 -10.93 -14.10 -17.31
CA ARG A 231 -9.46 -14.13 -17.16
C ARG A 231 -8.84 -12.74 -17.11
N SER A 232 -9.45 -11.78 -17.81
CA SER A 232 -8.97 -10.40 -17.86
C SER A 232 -9.99 -9.50 -17.17
N VAL A 233 -9.74 -9.20 -15.91
CA VAL A 233 -10.69 -8.47 -15.06
C VAL A 233 -10.37 -6.98 -15.11
N PHE A 234 -11.38 -6.17 -15.44
CA PHE A 234 -11.26 -4.72 -15.53
C PHE A 234 -12.33 -4.06 -14.66
N TYR A 235 -11.88 -3.25 -13.71
CA TYR A 235 -12.74 -2.42 -12.87
C TYR A 235 -12.46 -0.95 -13.12
N TYR A 236 -13.45 -0.09 -12.89
CA TYR A 236 -13.15 1.32 -12.76
C TYR A 236 -12.29 1.52 -11.53
N ASN A 237 -11.25 2.33 -11.66
CA ASN A 237 -10.33 2.60 -10.56
C ASN A 237 -10.93 3.66 -9.62
N VAL A 238 -12.07 3.33 -9.02
CA VAL A 238 -12.82 4.15 -8.07
C VAL A 238 -12.89 3.36 -6.77
N GLN A 239 -12.28 3.90 -5.72
CA GLN A 239 -12.08 3.18 -4.45
C GLN A 239 -13.41 2.70 -3.87
N ASP A 240 -14.44 3.55 -3.82
CA ASP A 240 -15.75 3.19 -3.27
C ASP A 240 -16.43 2.03 -4.04
N GLU A 241 -16.24 1.95 -5.35
CA GLU A 241 -16.82 0.87 -6.16
C GLU A 241 -16.08 -0.45 -5.96
N ILE A 242 -14.75 -0.39 -5.85
CA ILE A 242 -13.92 -1.58 -5.55
C ILE A 242 -14.28 -2.10 -4.16
N LEU A 243 -14.42 -1.22 -3.16
CA LEU A 243 -14.87 -1.60 -1.82
C LEU A 243 -16.29 -2.17 -1.82
N ALA A 244 -17.21 -1.58 -2.58
CA ALA A 244 -18.56 -2.11 -2.72
C ALA A 244 -18.57 -3.50 -3.39
N ARG A 245 -17.67 -3.75 -4.35
CA ARG A 245 -17.50 -5.07 -4.97
C ARG A 245 -16.93 -6.10 -4.00
N ILE A 246 -15.92 -5.72 -3.21
CA ILE A 246 -15.37 -6.58 -2.13
C ILE A 246 -16.48 -6.97 -1.17
N GLU A 247 -17.33 -6.02 -0.76
CA GLU A 247 -18.47 -6.29 0.10
C GLU A 247 -19.52 -7.18 -0.56
N ALA A 248 -19.79 -7.00 -1.86
CA ALA A 248 -20.66 -7.89 -2.62
C ALA A 248 -20.14 -9.35 -2.58
N TYR A 249 -18.84 -9.55 -2.78
CA TYR A 249 -18.24 -10.89 -2.71
C TYR A 249 -18.24 -11.46 -1.29
N LYS A 250 -17.95 -10.64 -0.26
CA LYS A 250 -17.97 -11.06 1.15
C LYS A 250 -19.35 -11.44 1.64
N SER A 251 -20.36 -10.63 1.34
CA SER A 251 -21.76 -10.95 1.64
C SER A 251 -22.19 -12.23 0.93
N PHE A 252 -21.83 -12.40 -0.35
CA PHE A 252 -22.13 -13.64 -1.07
C PHE A 252 -21.48 -14.88 -0.43
N LEU A 253 -20.22 -14.74 0.01
CA LEU A 253 -19.49 -15.78 0.74
C LEU A 253 -20.20 -16.15 2.04
N ASN A 254 -20.51 -15.16 2.89
CA ASN A 254 -21.06 -15.38 4.22
C ASN A 254 -22.53 -15.80 4.22
N ASP A 255 -23.35 -15.19 3.36
CA ASP A 255 -24.80 -15.37 3.38
C ASP A 255 -25.24 -16.58 2.57
N ARG A 256 -24.39 -17.07 1.65
CA ARG A 256 -24.75 -18.14 0.72
C ARG A 256 -23.74 -19.26 0.64
N LEU A 257 -22.52 -18.97 0.19
CA LEU A 257 -21.55 -20.01 -0.16
C LEU A 257 -21.12 -20.83 1.07
N LEU A 258 -20.80 -20.15 2.17
CA LEU A 258 -20.38 -20.78 3.42
C LEU A 258 -21.53 -21.62 4.03
N PRO A 259 -22.77 -21.12 4.20
CA PRO A 259 -23.90 -21.93 4.62
C PRO A 259 -24.17 -23.15 3.73
N GLU A 260 -24.07 -23.02 2.41
CA GLU A 260 -24.24 -24.14 1.46
C GLU A 260 -23.17 -25.22 1.69
N LEU A 261 -21.90 -24.82 1.84
CA LEU A 261 -20.79 -25.74 2.11
C LEU A 261 -20.87 -26.40 3.49
N GLN A 262 -21.33 -25.68 4.51
CA GLN A 262 -21.57 -26.23 5.84
C GLN A 262 -22.72 -27.25 5.82
N LYS A 263 -23.79 -26.97 5.07
CA LYS A 263 -24.94 -27.87 4.94
C LYS A 263 -24.58 -29.21 4.30
N ILE A 264 -23.64 -29.22 3.35
CA ILE A 264 -23.13 -30.47 2.74
C ILE A 264 -22.00 -31.12 3.55
N GLY A 265 -21.61 -30.53 4.69
CA GLY A 265 -20.54 -31.04 5.55
C GLY A 265 -19.13 -30.86 4.99
N ALA A 266 -18.95 -30.01 3.97
CA ALA A 266 -17.64 -29.74 3.37
C ALA A 266 -16.77 -28.86 4.28
N VAL A 267 -17.39 -27.91 4.99
CA VAL A 267 -16.73 -26.99 5.93
C VAL A 267 -17.37 -27.12 7.31
N GLY A 268 -16.55 -27.19 8.36
CA GLY A 268 -17.01 -27.25 9.75
C GLY A 268 -17.44 -25.89 10.32
N SER A 269 -17.69 -25.85 11.63
CA SER A 269 -17.85 -24.59 12.37
C SER A 269 -16.52 -23.84 12.39
N LEU A 270 -16.49 -22.63 11.82
CA LEU A 270 -15.31 -21.78 11.79
C LEU A 270 -15.07 -21.12 13.15
N SER A 271 -13.81 -20.93 13.49
CA SER A 271 -13.39 -20.16 14.67
C SER A 271 -13.69 -18.66 14.51
N SER A 272 -13.76 -17.92 15.62
CA SER A 272 -13.98 -16.47 15.59
C SER A 272 -12.88 -15.72 14.84
N GLU A 273 -11.62 -16.17 14.94
CA GLU A 273 -10.48 -15.59 14.21
C GLU A 273 -10.59 -15.83 12.70
N GLU A 274 -11.03 -17.01 12.28
CA GLU A 274 -11.28 -17.31 10.86
C GLU A 274 -12.41 -16.46 10.32
N GLN A 275 -13.45 -16.17 11.11
CA GLN A 275 -14.58 -15.31 10.70
C GLN A 275 -14.20 -13.83 10.53
N GLU A 276 -13.21 -13.33 11.27
CA GLU A 276 -12.76 -11.94 11.16
C GLU A 276 -11.87 -11.71 9.93
N SER A 277 -11.11 -12.72 9.51
CA SER A 277 -10.20 -12.61 8.36
C SER A 277 -10.86 -13.06 7.07
N THR A 278 -11.18 -12.10 6.18
CA THR A 278 -11.71 -12.39 4.85
C THR A 278 -10.78 -13.30 4.03
N ARG A 279 -9.46 -13.11 4.16
CA ARG A 279 -8.46 -13.96 3.50
C ARG A 279 -8.53 -15.39 4.02
N ALA A 280 -8.65 -15.58 5.34
CA ALA A 280 -8.77 -16.90 5.94
C ALA A 280 -10.06 -17.61 5.51
N LEU A 281 -11.20 -16.90 5.53
CA LEU A 281 -12.50 -17.43 5.08
C LEU A 281 -12.44 -17.94 3.64
N VAL A 282 -11.91 -17.12 2.73
CA VAL A 282 -11.85 -17.50 1.32
C VAL A 282 -10.90 -18.68 1.14
N ASN A 283 -9.74 -18.69 1.79
CA ASN A 283 -8.80 -19.81 1.72
C ASN A 283 -9.36 -21.12 2.30
N ALA A 284 -10.23 -21.05 3.31
CA ALA A 284 -10.92 -22.21 3.84
C ALA A 284 -11.96 -22.77 2.86
N VAL A 285 -12.65 -21.91 2.12
CA VAL A 285 -13.73 -22.29 1.21
C VAL A 285 -13.22 -22.72 -0.19
N MET A 286 -12.21 -22.03 -0.72
CA MET A 286 -11.69 -22.22 -2.08
C MET A 286 -11.37 -23.68 -2.47
N PRO A 287 -10.75 -24.52 -1.61
CA PRO A 287 -10.45 -25.92 -1.95
C PRO A 287 -11.69 -26.77 -2.29
N TYR A 288 -12.87 -26.37 -1.79
CA TYR A 288 -14.13 -27.08 -2.00
C TYR A 288 -14.87 -26.60 -3.25
N LEU A 289 -14.43 -25.49 -3.87
CA LEU A 289 -15.02 -24.94 -5.09
C LEU A 289 -14.39 -25.57 -6.32
N SER A 290 -15.00 -26.66 -6.79
CA SER A 290 -14.66 -27.25 -8.09
C SER A 290 -15.05 -26.30 -9.25
N PRO A 291 -14.55 -26.53 -10.48
CA PRO A 291 -14.97 -25.74 -11.64
C PRO A 291 -16.48 -25.72 -11.91
N ALA A 292 -17.24 -26.68 -11.36
CA ALA A 292 -18.70 -26.72 -11.48
C ALA A 292 -19.41 -25.55 -10.76
N TYR A 293 -18.73 -24.90 -9.80
CA TYR A 293 -19.25 -23.70 -9.13
C TYR A 293 -19.20 -22.43 -10.01
N GLY A 294 -18.58 -22.51 -11.19
CA GLY A 294 -18.58 -21.43 -12.19
C GLY A 294 -18.14 -20.09 -11.60
N ASP A 295 -18.97 -19.07 -11.78
CA ASP A 295 -18.66 -17.70 -11.35
C ASP A 295 -18.68 -17.50 -9.82
N GLN A 296 -19.24 -18.43 -9.04
CA GLN A 296 -19.11 -18.40 -7.58
C GLN A 296 -17.65 -18.62 -7.17
N LYS A 297 -16.97 -19.55 -7.84
CA LYS A 297 -15.53 -19.78 -7.65
C LYS A 297 -14.72 -18.57 -8.12
N THR A 298 -15.04 -18.04 -9.30
CA THR A 298 -14.36 -16.85 -9.84
C THR A 298 -14.50 -15.64 -8.92
N ALA A 299 -15.67 -15.38 -8.35
CA ALA A 299 -15.87 -14.29 -7.40
C ALA A 299 -14.95 -14.41 -6.16
N MET A 300 -14.68 -15.63 -5.68
CA MET A 300 -13.77 -15.87 -4.56
C MET A 300 -12.31 -15.68 -4.94
N GLU A 301 -11.90 -16.10 -6.13
CA GLU A 301 -10.57 -15.84 -6.69
C GLU A 301 -10.30 -14.33 -6.82
N GLU A 302 -11.30 -13.58 -7.28
CA GLU A 302 -11.21 -12.13 -7.37
C GLU A 302 -11.25 -11.44 -6.02
N LEU A 303 -12.04 -11.94 -5.06
CA LEU A 303 -12.01 -11.43 -3.70
C LEU A 303 -10.60 -11.52 -3.12
N LEU A 304 -9.91 -12.65 -3.28
CA LEU A 304 -8.51 -12.79 -2.86
C LEU A 304 -7.58 -11.74 -3.50
N ALA A 305 -7.77 -11.47 -4.79
CA ALA A 305 -7.00 -10.45 -5.49
C ALA A 305 -7.29 -9.02 -4.99
N LEU A 306 -8.51 -8.74 -4.52
CA LEU A 306 -8.96 -7.41 -4.10
C LEU A 306 -8.77 -7.11 -2.61
N ILE A 307 -8.51 -8.09 -1.74
CA ILE A 307 -8.41 -7.91 -0.27
C ILE A 307 -7.43 -6.81 0.14
N HIS A 308 -6.33 -6.62 -0.59
CA HIS A 308 -5.35 -5.57 -0.29
C HIS A 308 -5.97 -4.16 -0.28
N PHE A 309 -6.98 -3.89 -1.11
CA PHE A 309 -7.71 -2.62 -1.08
C PHE A 309 -8.48 -2.41 0.23
N GLU A 310 -9.02 -3.49 0.82
CA GLU A 310 -9.67 -3.43 2.13
C GLU A 310 -8.63 -3.18 3.24
N GLU A 311 -7.48 -3.85 3.18
CA GLU A 311 -6.38 -3.67 4.14
C GLU A 311 -5.84 -2.22 4.09
N GLU A 312 -5.60 -1.68 2.89
CA GLU A 312 -5.19 -0.29 2.70
C GLU A 312 -6.25 0.72 3.20
N ASP A 313 -7.53 0.47 2.96
CA ASP A 313 -8.62 1.34 3.43
C ASP A 313 -8.73 1.35 4.96
N LYS A 314 -8.60 0.19 5.60
CA LYS A 314 -8.55 0.07 7.06
C LYS A 314 -7.37 0.83 7.64
N GLU A 315 -6.17 0.66 7.08
CA GLU A 315 -5.00 1.40 7.54
C GLU A 315 -5.16 2.91 7.39
N LYS A 316 -5.73 3.38 6.28
CA LYS A 316 -6.00 4.81 6.06
C LYS A 316 -6.97 5.34 7.10
N LYS A 317 -8.07 4.63 7.36
CA LYS A 317 -9.05 4.99 8.40
C LYS A 317 -8.43 5.01 9.79
N GLU A 318 -7.64 4.00 10.15
CA GLU A 318 -6.94 3.97 11.43
C GLU A 318 -5.94 5.13 11.58
N LYS A 319 -5.17 5.44 10.54
CA LYS A 319 -4.24 6.59 10.52
C LYS A 319 -4.98 7.91 10.67
N GLU A 320 -6.11 8.07 9.99
CA GLU A 320 -6.93 9.27 10.06
C GLU A 320 -7.62 9.42 11.42
N GLU A 321 -8.17 8.34 11.98
CA GLU A 321 -8.71 8.32 13.35
C GLU A 321 -7.64 8.65 14.39
N LYS A 322 -6.44 8.08 14.26
CA LYS A 322 -5.30 8.41 15.14
C LYS A 322 -4.93 9.89 15.03
N LYS A 323 -4.93 10.45 13.82
CA LYS A 323 -4.66 11.88 13.58
C LYS A 323 -5.73 12.79 14.21
N VAL A 324 -7.01 12.44 14.07
CA VAL A 324 -8.12 13.17 14.69
C VAL A 324 -8.02 13.10 16.22
N LYS A 325 -7.85 11.90 16.79
CA LYS A 325 -7.65 11.70 18.24
C LYS A 325 -6.46 12.49 18.77
N LEU A 326 -5.34 12.51 18.03
CA LEU A 326 -4.16 13.30 18.38
C LEU A 326 -4.49 14.80 18.43
N GLY A 327 -5.19 15.33 17.42
CA GLY A 327 -5.64 16.71 17.39
C GLY A 327 -6.50 17.08 18.60
N GLU A 328 -7.50 16.27 18.93
CA GLU A 328 -8.38 16.47 20.09
C GLU A 328 -7.59 16.46 21.42
N ILE A 329 -6.59 15.59 21.55
CA ILE A 329 -5.74 15.52 22.76
C ILE A 329 -4.84 16.75 22.86
N LEU A 330 -4.27 17.23 21.75
CA LEU A 330 -3.43 18.44 21.74
C LEU A 330 -4.24 19.68 22.12
N ASP A 331 -5.47 19.81 21.61
CA ASP A 331 -6.39 20.88 22.00
C ASP A 331 -6.77 20.80 23.48
N TYR A 332 -6.98 19.59 24.01
CA TYR A 332 -7.21 19.40 25.43
C TYR A 332 -6.00 19.87 26.27
N ILE A 333 -4.78 19.45 25.92
CA ILE A 333 -3.54 19.84 26.63
C ILE A 333 -3.36 21.37 26.58
N LYS A 334 -3.62 21.99 25.44
CA LYS A 334 -3.60 23.45 25.28
C LYS A 334 -4.62 24.14 26.20
N SER A 335 -5.87 23.63 26.23
CA SER A 335 -6.96 24.18 27.04
C SER A 335 -6.73 24.04 28.55
N ALA A 336 -6.01 23.00 28.97
CA ALA A 336 -5.70 22.78 30.39
C ALA A 336 -4.85 23.91 30.99
N ASN A 337 -4.08 24.61 30.16
CA ASN A 337 -3.26 25.77 30.54
C ASN A 337 -2.30 25.51 31.74
N ARG A 338 -1.86 24.26 31.92
CA ARG A 338 -0.97 23.79 32.99
C ARG A 338 -0.22 22.54 32.55
N LEU A 339 0.72 22.06 33.37
CA LEU A 339 1.38 20.76 33.16
C LEU A 339 0.35 19.62 33.20
N VAL A 340 0.42 18.72 32.24
CA VAL A 340 -0.45 17.55 32.14
C VAL A 340 0.40 16.29 32.25
N ASP A 341 -0.01 15.34 33.08
CA ASP A 341 0.61 14.02 33.14
C ASP A 341 -0.05 13.07 32.14
N LEU A 342 0.71 12.66 31.12
CA LEU A 342 0.26 11.72 30.08
C LEU A 342 -0.16 10.36 30.65
N ASN A 343 0.38 9.94 31.80
CA ASN A 343 0.05 8.64 32.37
C ASN A 343 -1.36 8.59 32.97
N PHE A 344 -1.89 9.74 33.42
CA PHE A 344 -3.25 9.83 33.97
C PHE A 344 -4.24 10.48 33.03
N LEU A 345 -3.79 10.98 31.88
CA LEU A 345 -4.66 11.58 30.90
C LEU A 345 -5.63 10.53 30.35
N ARG A 346 -6.92 10.81 30.53
CA ARG A 346 -8.01 9.98 29.99
C ARG A 346 -8.71 10.72 28.88
N PHE A 347 -8.79 10.09 27.72
CA PHE A 347 -9.54 10.61 26.59
C PHE A 347 -10.87 9.88 26.51
N ARG A 348 -11.99 10.62 26.60
CA ARG A 348 -13.36 10.06 26.63
C ARG A 348 -13.54 8.93 27.66
N GLY A 349 -12.89 9.05 28.83
CA GLY A 349 -12.96 8.07 29.92
C GLY A 349 -11.99 6.88 29.82
N GLN A 350 -11.35 6.68 28.67
CA GLN A 350 -10.37 5.61 28.43
C GLN A 350 -8.94 6.12 28.60
N GLN A 351 -8.02 5.23 29.00
CA GLN A 351 -6.59 5.54 28.98
C GLN A 351 -6.11 5.68 27.55
N ILE A 352 -5.20 6.63 27.32
CA ILE A 352 -4.62 6.84 25.99
C ILE A 352 -3.66 5.69 25.67
N GLU A 353 -3.80 5.14 24.46
CA GLU A 353 -2.90 4.13 23.91
C GLU A 353 -1.43 4.61 23.92
N GLU A 354 -0.50 3.67 24.03
CA GLU A 354 0.93 4.00 24.08
C GLU A 354 1.43 4.68 22.80
N ASP A 355 0.94 4.25 21.64
CA ASP A 355 1.26 4.85 20.35
C ASP A 355 0.86 6.33 20.29
N ILE A 356 -0.36 6.66 20.74
CA ILE A 356 -0.85 8.05 20.77
C ILE A 356 -0.07 8.87 21.80
N ARG A 357 0.29 8.30 22.95
CA ARG A 357 1.15 8.99 23.94
C ARG A 357 2.51 9.35 23.36
N ASN A 358 3.13 8.46 22.59
CA ASN A 358 4.39 8.72 21.90
C ASN A 358 4.23 9.82 20.83
N LEU A 359 3.14 9.80 20.07
CA LEU A 359 2.83 10.85 19.10
C LEU A 359 2.66 12.22 19.76
N VAL A 360 1.97 12.29 20.90
CA VAL A 360 1.81 13.54 21.68
C VAL A 360 3.15 14.04 22.20
N ALA A 361 3.97 13.16 22.78
CA ALA A 361 5.27 13.51 23.35
C ALA A 361 6.26 14.04 22.30
N ASN A 362 6.17 13.55 21.07
CA ASN A 362 7.03 13.95 19.95
C ASN A 362 6.44 15.09 19.10
N HIS A 363 5.27 15.61 19.44
CA HIS A 363 4.62 16.67 18.67
C HIS A 363 5.35 18.01 18.81
N GLU A 364 5.55 18.73 17.71
CA GLU A 364 6.37 19.97 17.69
C GLU A 364 5.88 21.08 18.64
N GLN A 365 4.57 21.13 18.91
CA GLN A 365 3.96 22.13 19.79
C GLN A 365 3.99 21.74 21.28
N ILE A 366 4.46 20.54 21.60
CA ILE A 366 4.49 19.99 22.94
C ILE A 366 5.93 20.01 23.48
N LEU A 367 6.07 20.48 24.72
CA LEU A 367 7.25 20.27 25.53
C LEU A 367 7.02 19.02 26.37
N HIS A 368 8.01 18.13 26.37
CA HIS A 368 7.91 16.82 27.02
C HIS A 368 9.10 16.62 27.98
N THR A 369 8.83 16.09 29.16
CA THR A 369 9.88 15.55 30.04
C THR A 369 9.38 14.39 30.89
N GLU A 370 10.28 13.47 31.16
CA GLU A 370 10.12 12.47 32.21
C GLU A 370 10.51 13.06 33.57
N PHE A 371 9.75 12.74 34.61
CA PHE A 371 10.02 13.14 35.99
C PHE A 371 9.75 11.97 36.93
N ALA A 372 10.72 11.65 37.79
CA ALA A 372 10.57 10.61 38.79
C ALA A 372 10.29 11.23 40.15
N ASP A 373 9.15 10.88 40.74
CA ASP A 373 8.89 11.11 42.16
C ASP A 373 8.84 9.75 42.88
N LYS A 374 9.68 9.63 43.91
CA LYS A 374 9.98 8.36 44.61
C LYS A 374 10.37 7.25 43.63
N ASN A 375 9.46 6.32 43.34
CA ASN A 375 9.66 5.14 42.50
C ASN A 375 8.76 5.10 41.26
N THR A 376 8.00 6.17 41.01
CA THR A 376 7.05 6.22 39.89
C THR A 376 7.57 7.19 38.83
N LEU A 377 7.63 6.72 37.58
CA LEU A 377 8.01 7.52 36.43
C LEU A 377 6.77 8.20 35.86
N TYR A 378 6.76 9.53 35.87
CA TYR A 378 5.71 10.36 35.31
C TYR A 378 6.17 10.98 34.00
N THR A 379 5.24 11.15 33.06
CA THR A 379 5.53 11.71 31.73
C THR A 379 4.73 12.98 31.59
N TYR A 380 5.39 14.12 31.77
CA TYR A 380 4.73 15.42 31.73
C TYR A 380 4.82 16.03 30.34
N VAL A 381 3.70 16.62 29.91
CA VAL A 381 3.60 17.41 28.69
C VAL A 381 3.04 18.79 28.98
N LEU A 382 3.49 19.75 28.18
CA LEU A 382 3.03 21.12 28.22
C LEU A 382 2.93 21.66 26.79
N HIS A 383 1.79 22.24 26.44
CA HIS A 383 1.67 22.95 25.17
C HIS A 383 2.47 24.25 25.23
N LYS A 384 3.25 24.58 24.19
CA LYS A 384 4.11 25.79 24.14
C LYS A 384 3.34 27.09 24.42
N LEU A 385 2.11 27.21 23.92
CA LEU A 385 1.25 28.37 24.21
C LEU A 385 0.74 28.47 25.66
N SER A 386 0.83 27.38 26.43
CA SER A 386 0.33 27.29 27.81
C SER A 386 1.41 27.57 28.87
N ILE A 387 2.62 27.96 28.45
CA ILE A 387 3.76 28.21 29.36
C ILE A 387 3.41 29.26 30.42
N SER A 388 2.77 30.36 30.02
CA SER A 388 2.38 31.42 30.97
C SER A 388 1.44 30.89 32.04
N GLY A 389 0.39 30.16 31.66
CA GLY A 389 -0.56 29.57 32.62
C GLY A 389 0.10 28.53 33.53
N ALA A 390 1.01 27.73 33.00
CA ALA A 390 1.75 26.74 33.77
C ALA A 390 2.66 27.39 34.84
N ILE A 391 3.32 28.51 34.53
CA ILE A 391 4.12 29.28 35.50
C ILE A 391 3.21 29.80 36.63
N GLU A 392 2.03 30.31 36.30
CA GLU A 392 1.09 30.82 37.30
C GLU A 392 0.51 29.72 38.20
N ALA A 393 0.20 28.56 37.61
CA ALA A 393 -0.23 27.38 38.34
C ALA A 393 0.86 26.91 39.31
N ALA A 394 2.10 26.78 38.83
CA ALA A 394 3.25 26.38 39.65
C ALA A 394 3.52 27.37 40.79
N ARG A 395 3.43 28.68 40.51
CA ARG A 395 3.53 29.74 41.53
C ARG A 395 2.48 29.57 42.63
N LYS A 396 1.23 29.31 42.25
CA LYS A 396 0.12 29.14 43.19
C LYS A 396 0.30 27.88 44.03
N VAL A 397 0.66 26.75 43.41
CA VAL A 397 0.91 25.48 44.12
C VAL A 397 2.06 25.64 45.11
N PHE A 398 3.17 26.26 44.70
CA PHE A 398 4.32 26.50 45.55
C PHE A 398 3.98 27.41 46.73
N ALA A 399 3.27 28.52 46.50
CA ALA A 399 2.85 29.43 47.57
C ALA A 399 1.91 28.76 48.59
N THR A 400 1.06 27.83 48.14
CA THR A 400 0.06 27.20 49.01
C THR A 400 0.60 25.98 49.77
N THR A 401 1.49 25.21 49.14
CA THR A 401 1.93 23.89 49.65
C THR A 401 3.42 23.79 49.95
N GLY A 402 4.24 24.71 49.42
CA GLY A 402 5.70 24.60 49.41
C GLY A 402 6.27 23.53 48.47
N ASN A 403 5.42 22.85 47.68
CA ASN A 403 5.86 21.87 46.68
C ASN A 403 6.40 22.58 45.44
N ASP A 404 7.61 22.23 45.03
CA ASP A 404 8.32 22.82 43.89
C ASP A 404 8.44 21.87 42.69
N SER A 405 7.77 20.71 42.73
CA SER A 405 7.85 19.70 41.67
C SER A 405 7.52 20.27 40.30
N GLU A 406 6.44 21.06 40.19
CA GLU A 406 6.05 21.71 38.94
C GLU A 406 7.12 22.69 38.43
N ILE A 407 7.75 23.46 39.33
CA ILE A 407 8.84 24.39 38.98
C ILE A 407 10.05 23.61 38.42
N ARG A 408 10.40 22.49 39.06
CA ARG A 408 11.50 21.62 38.59
C ARG A 408 11.20 20.93 37.25
N ILE A 409 9.94 20.57 37.01
CA ILE A 409 9.49 20.00 35.73
C ILE A 409 9.59 21.06 34.62
N LEU A 410 9.12 22.28 34.88
CA LEU A 410 9.21 23.40 33.94
C LEU A 410 10.66 23.75 33.61
N ASP A 411 11.55 23.78 34.60
CA ASP A 411 12.98 24.00 34.39
C ASP A 411 13.60 22.93 33.48
N ARG A 412 13.26 21.65 33.72
CA ARG A 412 13.73 20.52 32.91
C ARG A 412 13.21 20.55 31.47
N MET A 413 12.00 21.07 31.26
CA MET A 413 11.44 21.32 29.92
C MET A 413 12.11 22.52 29.21
N LYS A 414 13.02 23.24 29.86
CA LYS A 414 13.69 24.44 29.33
C LYS A 414 12.71 25.48 28.80
N ILE A 415 11.63 25.73 29.54
CA ILE A 415 10.57 26.65 29.09
C ILE A 415 11.08 28.07 28.77
N LYS A 416 12.20 28.50 29.36
CA LYS A 416 12.82 29.82 29.12
C LYS A 416 13.19 30.02 27.66
N ASP A 417 13.56 28.96 26.95
CA ASP A 417 13.95 29.01 25.53
C ASP A 417 12.75 29.33 24.62
N PHE A 418 11.51 29.23 25.15
CA PHE A 418 10.26 29.39 24.41
C PHE A 418 9.42 30.59 24.91
N ILE A 419 9.97 31.45 25.77
CA ILE A 419 9.29 32.65 26.28
C ILE A 419 9.92 33.89 25.64
N ASP A 420 9.12 34.64 24.88
CA ASP A 420 9.57 35.93 24.32
C ASP A 420 9.46 37.10 25.33
N ASN A 421 8.55 36.97 26.31
CA ASN A 421 8.29 38.02 27.29
C ASN A 421 9.32 38.04 28.42
N ARG A 422 10.18 39.07 28.43
CA ARG A 422 11.22 39.28 29.45
C ARG A 422 10.68 39.39 30.88
N ASP A 423 9.50 39.97 31.08
CA ASP A 423 8.90 40.11 32.41
C ASP A 423 8.45 38.75 32.96
N LEU A 424 7.95 37.87 32.08
CA LEU A 424 7.56 36.51 32.44
C LEU A 424 8.79 35.68 32.82
N ILE A 425 9.91 35.82 32.09
CA ILE A 425 11.20 35.20 32.44
C ILE A 425 11.66 35.66 33.83
N ALA A 426 11.68 36.97 34.08
CA ALA A 426 12.10 37.51 35.38
C ALA A 426 11.20 37.04 36.54
N THR A 427 9.90 36.88 36.28
CA THR A 427 8.94 36.37 37.26
C THR A 427 9.21 34.89 37.57
N TYR A 428 9.48 34.10 36.53
CA TYR A 428 9.84 32.69 36.69
C TYR A 428 11.21 32.52 37.38
N ASP A 429 12.22 33.33 37.06
CA ASP A 429 13.53 33.30 37.73
C ASP A 429 13.41 33.58 39.24
N LYS A 430 12.56 34.55 39.63
CA LYS A 430 12.28 34.81 41.05
C LYS A 430 11.61 33.61 41.74
N LEU A 431 10.65 32.99 41.06
CA LEU A 431 9.96 31.80 41.56
C LEU A 431 10.94 30.63 41.74
N GLU A 432 11.80 30.38 40.75
CA GLU A 432 12.84 29.34 40.79
C GLU A 432 13.85 29.59 41.92
N ILE A 433 14.38 30.82 42.06
CA ILE A 433 15.30 31.16 43.15
C ILE A 433 14.64 30.95 44.52
N SER A 434 13.35 31.30 44.66
CA SER A 434 12.62 31.10 45.91
C SER A 434 12.41 29.63 46.24
N SER A 435 12.21 28.76 45.24
CA SER A 435 12.02 27.32 45.46
C SER A 435 13.31 26.61 45.88
N LEU A 436 14.47 27.13 45.48
CA LEU A 436 15.78 26.58 45.82
C LEU A 436 16.15 26.74 47.31
N PHE A 437 15.50 27.65 48.04
CA PHE A 437 15.84 27.95 49.43
C PHE A 437 15.78 26.73 50.36
N LYS A 438 14.86 25.79 50.09
CA LYS A 438 14.71 24.59 50.92
C LYS A 438 15.86 23.59 50.80
N TYR A 439 16.65 23.67 49.73
CA TYR A 439 17.79 22.81 49.44
C TYR A 439 19.12 23.35 49.97
N LEU A 440 19.13 24.55 50.56
CA LEU A 440 20.32 25.06 51.25
C LEU A 440 20.68 24.15 52.43
N PRO A 441 21.98 24.05 52.78
CA PRO A 441 22.42 23.35 53.98
C PRO A 441 21.65 23.84 55.21
N PHE A 442 21.31 22.92 56.11
CA PHE A 442 20.43 23.19 57.27
C PHE A 442 20.88 24.42 58.08
N PHE A 443 22.18 24.52 58.38
CA PHE A 443 22.74 25.63 59.14
C PHE A 443 22.61 26.96 58.39
N THR A 444 22.87 26.99 57.07
CA THR A 444 22.72 28.19 56.23
C THR A 444 21.26 28.64 56.18
N ARG A 445 20.33 27.70 56.04
CA ARG A 445 18.88 27.96 56.01
C ARG A 445 18.38 28.51 57.36
N LEU A 446 18.81 27.92 58.47
CA LEU A 446 18.46 28.35 59.82
C LEU A 446 18.96 29.77 60.11
N TRP A 447 20.23 30.05 59.78
CA TRP A 447 20.83 31.37 59.95
C TRP A 447 20.08 32.43 59.14
N ARG A 448 19.79 32.17 57.86
CA ARG A 448 19.07 33.11 56.99
C ARG A 448 17.63 33.39 57.41
N ASN A 449 16.95 32.39 57.97
CA ASN A 449 15.61 32.57 58.54
C ASN A 449 15.62 33.43 59.82
N ILE A 450 16.66 33.34 60.64
CA ILE A 450 16.79 34.14 61.88
C ILE A 450 17.14 35.60 61.58
N PHE A 451 18.03 35.83 60.61
CA PHE A 451 18.51 37.18 60.25
C PHE A 451 17.72 37.85 59.12
N GLY A 452 16.54 37.31 58.77
CA GLY A 452 15.58 37.99 57.90
C GLY A 452 15.98 38.10 56.42
N ASN A 453 16.87 37.24 55.92
CA ASN A 453 17.27 37.23 54.52
C ASN A 453 17.02 35.87 53.85
N PRO A 454 15.74 35.52 53.57
CA PRO A 454 15.35 34.22 53.00
C PRO A 454 15.62 34.19 51.48
N THR A 455 16.86 34.46 51.06
CA THR A 455 17.25 34.46 49.64
C THR A 455 18.41 33.48 49.37
N VAL A 456 18.43 32.93 48.16
CA VAL A 456 19.52 32.08 47.65
C VAL A 456 20.41 32.97 46.77
N HIS A 457 21.73 32.95 46.99
CA HIS A 457 22.64 33.69 46.12
C HIS A 457 22.82 32.98 44.78
N LYS A 458 23.13 33.74 43.71
CA LYS A 458 23.26 33.18 42.34
C LYS A 458 24.25 32.01 42.25
N TYR A 459 25.39 32.11 42.92
CA TYR A 459 26.41 31.05 42.91
C TYR A 459 25.95 29.77 43.64
N GLU A 460 25.12 29.90 44.68
CA GLU A 460 24.53 28.76 45.40
C GLU A 460 23.41 28.13 44.58
N ALA A 461 22.62 28.95 43.89
CA ALA A 461 21.55 28.48 43.02
C ALA A 461 22.09 27.60 41.88
N GLU A 462 23.25 27.94 41.30
CA GLU A 462 23.90 27.10 40.28
C GLU A 462 24.36 25.74 40.82
N GLN A 463 24.99 25.72 42.00
CA GLN A 463 25.43 24.46 42.63
C GLN A 463 24.24 23.56 43.00
N ILE A 464 23.19 24.13 43.58
CA ILE A 464 21.98 23.39 43.95
C ILE A 464 21.28 22.85 42.70
N ARG A 465 21.20 23.64 41.61
CA ARG A 465 20.62 23.18 40.34
C ARG A 465 21.38 21.99 39.76
N ALA A 466 22.71 22.08 39.70
CA ALA A 466 23.55 21.00 39.21
C ALA A 466 23.36 19.71 40.04
N HIS A 467 23.37 19.83 41.37
CA HIS A 467 23.14 18.70 42.27
C HIS A 467 21.76 18.07 42.07
N ASN A 468 20.71 18.89 42.06
CA ASN A 468 19.32 18.43 41.91
C ASN A 468 19.07 17.78 40.53
N ALA A 469 19.72 18.26 39.48
CA ALA A 469 19.64 17.68 38.15
C ALA A 469 20.28 16.29 38.09
N VAL A 470 21.47 16.12 38.71
CA VAL A 470 22.15 14.82 38.80
C VAL A 470 21.31 13.82 39.59
N GLU A 471 20.79 14.22 40.76
CA GLU A 471 19.96 13.35 41.59
C GLU A 471 18.66 12.94 40.88
N LEU A 472 17.98 13.89 40.23
CA LEU A 472 16.76 13.62 39.47
C LEU A 472 17.04 12.69 38.29
N ASN A 473 18.13 12.91 37.55
CA ASN A 473 18.50 12.03 36.43
C ASN A 473 18.80 10.61 36.89
N LYS A 474 19.47 10.45 38.03
CA LYS A 474 19.68 9.14 38.66
C LYS A 474 18.34 8.45 38.97
N ARG A 475 17.41 9.16 39.62
CA ARG A 475 16.08 8.63 39.95
C ARG A 475 15.24 8.30 38.71
N VAL A 476 15.30 9.13 37.67
CA VAL A 476 14.62 8.87 36.38
C VAL A 476 15.17 7.60 35.73
N MET A 477 16.49 7.40 35.72
CA MET A 477 17.11 6.18 35.19
C MET A 477 16.72 4.95 36.01
N GLU A 478 16.75 5.02 37.34
CA GLU A 478 16.31 3.92 38.21
C GLU A 478 14.83 3.56 37.98
N ALA A 479 13.94 4.56 37.96
CA ALA A 479 12.51 4.34 37.69
C ALA A 479 12.26 3.78 36.28
N ARG A 480 13.00 4.26 35.26
CA ARG A 480 12.90 3.76 33.88
C ARG A 480 13.36 2.32 33.76
N THR A 481 14.49 1.96 34.37
CA THR A 481 14.97 0.56 34.38
C THR A 481 13.99 -0.37 35.07
N LYS A 482 13.38 0.07 36.19
CA LYS A 482 12.35 -0.71 36.89
C LYS A 482 11.09 -0.90 36.04
N LYS A 483 10.61 0.16 35.38
CA LYS A 483 9.45 0.07 34.48
C LYS A 483 9.70 -0.89 33.31
N ILE A 484 10.89 -0.83 32.70
CA ILE A 484 11.30 -1.78 31.64
C ILE A 484 11.29 -3.22 32.15
N GLN A 485 11.77 -3.46 33.38
CA GLN A 485 11.74 -4.79 33.99
C GLN A 485 10.32 -5.28 34.28
N GLU A 486 9.44 -4.41 34.78
CA GLU A 486 8.02 -4.71 35.03
C GLU A 486 7.27 -5.03 33.72
N ASP A 487 7.50 -4.25 32.66
CA ASP A 487 6.87 -4.47 31.35
C ASP A 487 7.40 -5.74 30.68
N ALA A 488 8.69 -6.03 30.80
CA ALA A 488 9.27 -7.30 30.35
C ALA A 488 8.70 -8.51 31.10
N ALA A 489 8.49 -8.39 32.42
CA ALA A 489 7.86 -9.42 33.24
C ALA A 489 6.39 -9.65 32.85
N LYS A 490 5.61 -8.58 32.63
CA LYS A 490 4.21 -8.69 32.16
C LYS A 490 4.11 -9.31 30.77
N LEU A 491 5.02 -8.97 29.86
CA LEU A 491 5.08 -9.58 28.52
C LEU A 491 5.41 -11.08 28.60
N ALA A 492 6.33 -11.46 29.50
CA ALA A 492 6.65 -12.86 29.76
C ALA A 492 5.45 -13.61 30.36
N GLU A 493 4.77 -13.02 31.35
CA GLU A 493 3.58 -13.59 31.97
C GLU A 493 2.42 -13.75 30.98
N LYS A 494 2.18 -12.76 30.10
CA LYS A 494 1.20 -12.86 29.01
C LYS A 494 1.54 -14.01 28.05
N ARG A 495 2.81 -14.16 27.67
CA ARG A 495 3.26 -15.26 26.80
C ARG A 495 3.14 -16.63 27.47
N VAL A 496 3.34 -16.71 28.79
CA VAL A 496 3.13 -17.95 29.55
C VAL A 496 1.64 -18.26 29.62
N LYS A 497 0.79 -17.28 29.93
CA LYS A 497 -0.68 -17.45 29.95
C LYS A 497 -1.25 -17.81 28.57
N GLU A 498 -0.75 -17.23 27.49
CA GLU A 498 -1.13 -17.62 26.13
C GLU A 498 -0.68 -19.05 25.79
N LYS A 499 0.50 -19.47 26.22
CA LYS A 499 0.96 -20.86 26.07
C LYS A 499 0.14 -21.83 26.91
N GLU A 500 -0.16 -21.48 28.15
CA GLU A 500 -1.01 -22.30 29.04
C GLU A 500 -2.45 -22.38 28.53
N ALA A 501 -3.00 -21.29 27.98
CA ALA A 501 -4.31 -21.26 27.35
C ALA A 501 -4.34 -22.08 26.06
N LYS A 502 -3.29 -22.01 25.23
CA LYS A 502 -3.13 -22.88 24.05
C LYS A 502 -3.02 -24.35 24.46
N GLU A 503 -2.20 -24.68 25.45
CA GLU A 503 -2.08 -26.04 25.98
C GLU A 503 -3.38 -26.57 26.63
N GLN A 504 -4.16 -25.71 27.30
CA GLN A 504 -5.47 -26.08 27.83
C GLN A 504 -6.51 -26.26 26.73
N SER A 505 -6.49 -25.42 25.69
CA SER A 505 -7.34 -25.58 24.51
C SER A 505 -7.02 -26.87 23.74
N GLU A 506 -5.74 -27.22 23.61
CA GLU A 506 -5.29 -28.49 23.03
C GLU A 506 -5.64 -29.70 23.89
N LYS A 507 -5.57 -29.59 25.22
CA LYS A 507 -6.02 -30.65 26.16
C LYS A 507 -7.54 -30.84 26.15
N ASN A 508 -8.31 -29.77 25.95
CA ASN A 508 -9.77 -29.86 25.82
C ASN A 508 -10.18 -30.40 24.44
N ALA A 509 -9.44 -30.07 23.37
CA ALA A 509 -9.63 -30.65 22.05
C ALA A 509 -9.29 -32.16 22.01
N ARG A 510 -8.26 -32.60 22.74
CA ARG A 510 -7.88 -34.03 22.88
C ARG A 510 -8.85 -34.87 23.72
N LYS A 511 -9.81 -34.26 24.45
CA LYS A 511 -10.83 -34.99 25.22
C LYS A 511 -12.10 -35.34 24.42
N GLN A 512 -12.21 -34.94 23.15
CA GLN A 512 -13.37 -35.25 22.29
C GLN A 512 -13.10 -36.32 21.21
N SER A 513 -11.99 -37.04 21.26
CA SER A 513 -11.72 -38.18 20.37
C SER A 513 -11.73 -39.50 21.17
N PRO A 514 -12.51 -40.52 20.77
CA PRO A 514 -12.55 -41.79 21.48
C PRO A 514 -11.24 -42.58 21.27
N SER A 515 -10.81 -43.18 22.38
CA SER A 515 -9.62 -43.97 22.59
C SER A 515 -9.49 -45.21 21.72
N GLN A 516 -8.29 -45.44 21.18
CA GLN A 516 -7.71 -46.79 21.05
C GLN A 516 -6.35 -46.84 21.75
N SER A 517 -6.09 -48.01 22.32
CA SER A 517 -5.26 -48.32 23.50
C SER A 517 -3.79 -48.70 23.22
N LYS A 518 -2.92 -48.33 24.20
CA LYS A 518 -1.72 -48.98 24.79
C LYS A 518 -0.71 -49.71 23.85
N ASP A 519 0.61 -49.54 23.97
CA ASP A 519 1.44 -49.73 25.18
C ASP A 519 2.78 -48.96 25.15
N ASP A 520 3.32 -48.79 26.36
CA ASP A 520 4.51 -48.02 26.76
C ASP A 520 5.87 -48.48 26.20
N LYS A 521 6.76 -47.49 25.97
CA LYS A 521 8.18 -47.57 26.41
C LYS A 521 8.84 -46.20 26.41
N VAL A 522 9.18 -45.72 27.60
CA VAL A 522 10.16 -44.63 27.81
C VAL A 522 11.55 -45.15 27.44
N PRO A 523 12.37 -44.37 26.70
CA PRO A 523 13.63 -43.96 27.31
C PRO A 523 14.05 -42.50 27.03
N SER A 524 14.61 -41.90 28.08
CA SER A 524 15.77 -41.00 28.11
C SER A 524 15.83 -39.77 27.18
N SER A 525 15.72 -38.61 27.82
CA SER A 525 16.64 -37.46 27.71
C SER A 525 17.64 -37.45 26.54
N SER A 526 17.21 -36.92 25.41
CA SER A 526 18.00 -35.98 24.60
C SER A 526 17.03 -35.25 23.69
N ALA A 527 16.70 -34.00 24.03
CA ALA A 527 15.80 -33.18 23.24
C ALA A 527 16.52 -32.73 21.95
N SER A 528 16.48 -33.57 20.91
CA SER A 528 16.57 -33.08 19.54
C SER A 528 15.26 -32.35 19.24
N LYS A 529 15.34 -31.05 18.99
CA LYS A 529 14.20 -30.27 18.49
C LYS A 529 13.76 -30.90 17.17
N ASP A 530 12.58 -31.50 17.13
CA ASP A 530 11.93 -31.87 15.88
C ASP A 530 11.68 -30.58 15.08
N ILE A 531 12.59 -30.29 14.15
CA ILE A 531 12.42 -29.26 13.14
C ILE A 531 11.54 -29.89 12.08
N ASP A 532 10.31 -29.40 11.98
CA ASP A 532 9.39 -29.67 10.89
C ASP A 532 10.14 -29.68 9.53
N PRO A 533 10.10 -30.77 8.74
CA PRO A 533 10.94 -30.97 7.56
C PRO A 533 10.79 -29.89 6.48
N MET A 534 9.65 -29.19 6.46
CA MET A 534 9.45 -28.03 5.58
C MET A 534 10.25 -26.81 6.05
N ASN A 535 10.30 -26.57 7.37
CA ASN A 535 11.10 -25.50 7.97
C ASN A 535 12.61 -25.75 7.83
N ALA A 536 13.05 -27.02 7.81
CA ALA A 536 14.46 -27.37 7.59
C ALA A 536 14.93 -27.04 6.17
N LYS A 537 14.11 -27.36 5.15
CA LYS A 537 14.39 -27.01 3.74
C LYS A 537 14.42 -25.50 3.52
N LEU A 538 13.46 -24.79 4.11
CA LEU A 538 13.40 -23.33 4.03
C LEU A 538 14.61 -22.69 4.70
N LEU A 539 15.05 -23.22 5.84
CA LEU A 539 16.25 -22.77 6.51
C LEU A 539 17.50 -22.95 5.66
N GLU A 540 17.71 -24.12 5.09
CA GLU A 540 18.90 -24.36 4.26
C GLU A 540 18.97 -23.36 3.09
N ARG A 541 17.83 -23.13 2.41
CA ARG A 541 17.75 -22.16 1.32
C ARG A 541 18.06 -20.72 1.76
N VAL A 542 17.48 -20.28 2.89
CA VAL A 542 17.78 -18.93 3.41
C VAL A 542 19.25 -18.80 3.78
N LEU A 543 19.87 -19.84 4.33
CA LEU A 543 21.30 -19.82 4.65
C LEU A 543 22.16 -19.75 3.38
N ASP A 544 21.79 -20.47 2.32
CA ASP A 544 22.50 -20.43 1.03
C ASP A 544 22.41 -19.05 0.37
N VAL A 545 21.22 -18.45 0.31
CA VAL A 545 21.03 -17.09 -0.24
C VAL A 545 21.90 -16.07 0.52
N LEU A 546 21.89 -16.10 1.85
CA LEU A 546 22.69 -15.18 2.65
C LEU A 546 24.19 -15.37 2.40
N ASP A 547 24.67 -16.62 2.33
CA ASP A 547 26.08 -16.93 2.11
C ASP A 547 26.56 -16.51 0.71
N ASP A 548 25.72 -16.65 -0.32
CA ASP A 548 26.01 -16.25 -1.69
C ASP A 548 26.17 -14.73 -1.80
N TYR A 549 25.26 -13.97 -1.20
CA TYR A 549 25.35 -12.51 -1.18
C TYR A 549 26.62 -12.02 -0.47
N TRP A 550 26.95 -12.60 0.69
CA TRP A 550 28.18 -12.27 1.40
C TRP A 550 29.44 -12.63 0.60
N SER A 551 29.43 -13.76 -0.12
CA SER A 551 30.53 -14.18 -1.00
C SER A 551 30.74 -13.20 -2.17
N ASN A 552 29.65 -12.60 -2.66
CA ASN A 552 29.65 -11.57 -3.69
C ASN A 552 29.90 -10.15 -3.15
N ARG A 553 30.26 -10.01 -1.86
CA ARG A 553 30.45 -8.72 -1.17
C ARG A 553 29.22 -7.81 -1.19
N GLN A 554 28.04 -8.42 -1.23
CA GLN A 554 26.77 -7.75 -1.02
C GLN A 554 26.29 -8.02 0.42
N TYR A 555 25.59 -7.06 1.01
CA TYR A 555 25.20 -7.11 2.42
C TYR A 555 23.68 -7.30 2.52
N PRO A 556 23.21 -8.55 2.58
CA PRO A 556 21.80 -8.85 2.47
C PRO A 556 21.03 -8.40 3.71
N ASP A 557 19.84 -7.87 3.50
CA ASP A 557 18.89 -7.52 4.55
C ASP A 557 17.58 -8.31 4.38
N ARG A 558 16.55 -7.93 5.13
CA ARG A 558 15.23 -8.58 5.02
C ARG A 558 14.58 -8.40 3.65
N ASN A 559 14.82 -7.29 2.94
CA ASN A 559 14.19 -7.02 1.66
C ASN A 559 14.78 -7.93 0.57
N ILE A 560 16.10 -8.15 0.62
CA ILE A 560 16.77 -9.10 -0.27
C ILE A 560 16.23 -10.52 -0.05
N LEU A 561 16.02 -10.93 1.20
CA LEU A 561 15.39 -12.22 1.48
C LEU A 561 13.95 -12.30 0.97
N LEU A 562 13.15 -11.23 1.07
CA LEU A 562 11.78 -11.23 0.52
C LEU A 562 11.75 -11.31 -1.00
N TYR A 563 12.72 -10.69 -1.66
CA TYR A 563 12.87 -10.74 -3.11
C TYR A 563 13.31 -12.13 -3.59
N GLU A 564 14.34 -12.73 -3.00
CA GLU A 564 14.86 -14.05 -3.40
C GLU A 564 13.92 -15.22 -3.01
N MET A 565 13.04 -14.98 -2.05
CA MET A 565 12.08 -15.97 -1.51
C MET A 565 10.63 -15.65 -1.92
N GLU A 566 10.45 -14.86 -2.99
CA GLU A 566 9.13 -14.44 -3.48
C GLU A 566 8.21 -15.66 -3.69
N GLY A 567 7.06 -15.66 -3.01
CA GLY A 567 6.07 -16.74 -3.06
C GLY A 567 6.29 -17.91 -2.07
N GLU A 568 7.43 -17.98 -1.39
CA GLU A 568 7.73 -19.04 -0.40
C GLU A 568 7.54 -18.59 1.05
N ILE A 569 7.79 -17.31 1.34
CA ILE A 569 7.60 -16.73 2.66
C ILE A 569 7.13 -15.28 2.53
N ASN A 570 6.07 -14.91 3.24
CA ASN A 570 5.61 -13.52 3.31
C ASN A 570 6.39 -12.72 4.38
N GLU A 571 6.25 -11.39 4.41
CA GLU A 571 7.00 -10.53 5.34
C GLU A 571 6.82 -10.93 6.81
N GLU A 572 5.59 -11.21 7.23
CA GLU A 572 5.32 -11.63 8.61
C GLU A 572 5.90 -13.02 8.93
N GLY A 573 5.83 -13.94 7.97
CA GLY A 573 6.47 -15.25 8.03
C GLY A 573 7.99 -15.13 8.16
N LEU A 574 8.62 -14.24 7.38
CA LEU A 574 10.07 -14.00 7.41
C LEU A 574 10.49 -13.40 8.75
N ILE A 575 9.74 -12.46 9.31
CA ILE A 575 10.02 -11.90 10.63
C ILE A 575 9.95 -12.99 11.70
N ASN A 576 8.93 -13.85 11.66
CA ASN A 576 8.79 -14.96 12.61
C ASN A 576 9.89 -16.02 12.43
N PHE A 577 10.28 -16.28 11.18
CA PHE A 577 11.39 -17.16 10.82
C PHE A 577 12.73 -16.63 11.35
N LEU A 578 13.05 -15.36 11.10
CA LEU A 578 14.26 -14.71 11.61
C LEU A 578 14.27 -14.62 13.13
N LYS A 579 13.11 -14.48 13.80
CA LYS A 579 13.01 -14.57 15.26
C LYS A 579 13.27 -16.00 15.78
N LYS A 580 12.83 -17.02 15.06
CA LYS A 580 12.99 -18.45 15.44
C LYS A 580 14.44 -18.91 15.29
N PHE A 581 15.12 -18.52 14.21
CA PHE A 581 16.49 -18.93 13.90
C PHE A 581 17.55 -17.87 14.24
N GLY A 582 17.10 -16.68 14.65
CA GLY A 582 17.95 -15.58 15.10
C GLY A 582 18.78 -15.96 16.32
N LYS A 583 20.02 -15.48 16.35
CA LYS A 583 21.07 -15.77 17.37
C LYS A 583 21.57 -17.22 17.41
N ASN A 584 20.91 -18.14 16.71
CA ASN A 584 21.35 -19.54 16.62
C ASN A 584 22.01 -19.84 15.27
N GLU A 585 21.31 -19.60 14.16
CA GLU A 585 21.79 -19.87 12.80
C GLU A 585 22.01 -18.59 11.98
N ILE A 586 21.22 -17.55 12.24
CA ILE A 586 21.31 -16.25 11.55
C ILE A 586 21.60 -15.16 12.59
N PHE A 587 22.59 -14.32 12.30
CA PHE A 587 22.95 -13.15 13.09
C PHE A 587 22.65 -11.88 12.30
N SER A 588 22.53 -10.76 13.00
CA SER A 588 22.30 -9.47 12.36
C SER A 588 22.95 -8.32 13.12
N PHE A 589 23.28 -7.26 12.38
CA PHE A 589 23.78 -6.01 12.95
C PHE A 589 23.28 -4.80 12.14
N MET A 590 23.15 -3.66 12.83
CA MET A 590 22.82 -2.38 12.20
C MET A 590 24.11 -1.58 11.95
N VAL A 591 24.16 -0.88 10.82
CA VAL A 591 25.21 0.09 10.53
C VAL A 591 24.82 1.42 11.19
N ARG A 592 25.65 1.94 12.08
CA ARG A 592 25.37 3.23 12.75
C ARG A 592 25.51 4.38 11.76
N ASN A 593 24.74 5.45 11.98
CA ASN A 593 24.81 6.71 11.21
C ASN A 593 24.54 6.58 9.69
N GLN A 594 23.97 5.46 9.22
CA GLN A 594 23.66 5.24 7.80
C GLN A 594 22.25 4.66 7.58
N GLU A 595 21.25 5.23 8.24
CA GLU A 595 19.85 4.75 8.12
C GLU A 595 19.28 4.90 6.70
N GLU A 596 19.80 5.84 5.91
CA GLU A 596 19.41 6.06 4.50
C GLU A 596 19.94 4.96 3.56
N ARG A 597 21.13 4.40 3.84
CA ARG A 597 21.78 3.38 3.00
C ARG A 597 21.52 1.96 3.50
N TYR A 598 21.49 1.78 4.82
CA TYR A 598 21.24 0.51 5.49
C TYR A 598 20.03 0.65 6.41
N THR A 599 18.85 0.77 5.79
CA THR A 599 17.57 0.96 6.49
C THR A 599 17.19 -0.23 7.38
N PHE A 600 17.66 -1.43 7.04
CA PHE A 600 17.40 -2.66 7.79
C PHE A 600 18.69 -3.35 8.26
N PRO A 601 18.64 -4.19 9.32
CA PRO A 601 19.81 -4.92 9.78
C PRO A 601 20.37 -5.84 8.70
N ILE A 602 21.69 -5.80 8.53
CA ILE A 602 22.41 -6.74 7.67
C ILE A 602 22.35 -8.12 8.32
N LEU A 603 22.00 -9.12 7.53
CA LEU A 603 21.86 -10.52 7.94
C LEU A 603 23.10 -11.30 7.53
N VAL A 604 23.59 -12.18 8.41
CA VAL A 604 24.74 -13.06 8.13
C VAL A 604 24.57 -14.39 8.83
N THR A 605 24.94 -15.48 8.16
CA THR A 605 24.78 -16.82 8.75
C THR A 605 25.92 -17.17 9.71
N LYS A 606 25.62 -18.06 10.66
CA LYS A 606 26.64 -18.69 11.50
C LYS A 606 27.66 -19.46 10.68
N ARG A 607 27.20 -20.15 9.62
CA ARG A 607 28.02 -20.97 8.72
C ARG A 607 29.09 -20.11 8.05
N TYR A 608 28.71 -18.95 7.52
CA TYR A 608 29.63 -18.00 6.90
C TYR A 608 30.60 -17.38 7.90
N LEU A 609 30.13 -16.97 9.08
CA LEU A 609 30.99 -16.40 10.12
C LEU A 609 32.03 -17.39 10.64
N LYS A 610 31.70 -18.69 10.74
CA LYS A 610 32.68 -19.73 11.11
C LYS A 610 33.82 -19.83 10.11
N LYS A 611 33.51 -19.69 8.82
CA LYS A 611 34.48 -19.85 7.72
C LYS A 611 35.31 -18.58 7.50
N ASN A 612 34.68 -17.41 7.51
CA ASN A 612 35.27 -16.16 7.03
C ASN A 612 35.37 -15.06 8.11
N GLY A 613 34.87 -15.30 9.32
CA GLY A 613 34.70 -14.25 10.33
C GLY A 613 36.00 -13.62 10.83
N ARG A 614 37.07 -14.40 10.99
CA ARG A 614 38.39 -13.87 11.40
C ARG A 614 38.97 -12.94 10.35
N ASP A 615 38.99 -13.40 9.09
CA ASP A 615 39.46 -12.61 7.95
C ASP A 615 38.65 -11.32 7.76
N LEU A 616 37.33 -11.37 7.98
CA LEU A 616 36.47 -10.18 7.92
C LEU A 616 36.80 -9.18 9.04
N MET A 617 37.07 -9.67 10.25
CA MET A 617 37.42 -8.83 11.39
C MET A 617 38.79 -8.17 11.18
N GLU A 618 39.78 -8.90 10.67
CA GLU A 618 41.09 -8.36 10.33
C GLU A 618 41.00 -7.29 9.23
N LYS A 619 40.23 -7.54 8.17
CA LYS A 619 39.99 -6.55 7.11
C LYS A 619 39.26 -5.31 7.62
N ALA A 620 38.22 -5.48 8.42
CA ALA A 620 37.48 -4.35 9.01
C ALA A 620 38.40 -3.51 9.92
N SER A 621 39.18 -4.16 10.79
CA SER A 621 40.15 -3.48 11.65
C SER A 621 41.24 -2.76 10.85
N ALA A 622 41.74 -3.34 9.76
CA ALA A 622 42.72 -2.70 8.88
C ALA A 622 42.15 -1.43 8.22
N ILE A 623 40.94 -1.51 7.66
CA ILE A 623 40.26 -0.35 7.04
C ILE A 623 39.96 0.72 8.08
N ILE A 624 39.52 0.36 9.30
CA ILE A 624 39.30 1.33 10.39
C ILE A 624 40.57 2.11 10.71
N ASN A 625 41.72 1.44 10.78
CA ASN A 625 42.99 2.10 11.05
C ASN A 625 43.42 2.99 9.88
N GLU A 626 43.29 2.49 8.65
CA GLU A 626 43.56 3.27 7.43
C GLU A 626 42.72 4.55 7.37
N GLN A 627 41.42 4.46 7.66
CA GLN A 627 40.52 5.61 7.65
C GLN A 627 40.77 6.58 8.80
N LYS A 628 41.26 6.12 9.97
CA LYS A 628 41.65 7.02 11.07
C LYS A 628 42.86 7.89 10.74
N ASP A 629 43.78 7.34 9.96
CA ASP A 629 45.03 8.00 9.58
C ASP A 629 44.90 8.73 8.22
N ALA A 630 43.77 8.61 7.53
CA ALA A 630 43.50 9.24 6.25
C ALA A 630 43.26 10.75 6.38
N SER A 631 43.89 11.53 5.49
CA SER A 631 43.66 12.99 5.42
C SER A 631 42.23 13.39 5.02
N MET A 632 41.53 12.50 4.31
CA MET A 632 40.12 12.65 3.95
C MET A 632 39.42 11.28 4.06
N PRO A 633 38.84 10.94 5.23
CA PRO A 633 38.22 9.65 5.45
C PRO A 633 36.89 9.50 4.70
N ASP A 634 36.64 8.30 4.17
CA ASP A 634 35.33 7.88 3.69
C ASP A 634 34.49 7.48 4.91
N GLN A 635 33.66 8.43 5.35
CA GLN A 635 32.79 8.27 6.51
C GLN A 635 31.82 7.08 6.35
N ASP A 636 31.37 6.82 5.13
CA ASP A 636 30.45 5.71 4.86
C ASP A 636 31.15 4.36 5.03
N LEU A 637 32.35 4.23 4.47
CA LEU A 637 33.15 3.02 4.63
C LEU A 637 33.55 2.82 6.10
N PHE A 638 33.89 3.90 6.79
CA PHE A 638 34.32 3.88 8.19
C PHE A 638 33.22 3.41 9.14
N ASP A 639 32.01 3.99 9.05
CA ASP A 639 30.88 3.65 9.91
C ASP A 639 30.39 2.21 9.68
N PHE A 640 30.46 1.74 8.42
CA PHE A 640 30.23 0.33 8.08
C PHE A 640 31.24 -0.60 8.76
N CYS A 641 32.55 -0.34 8.58
CA CYS A 641 33.59 -1.19 9.13
C CYS A 641 33.61 -1.19 10.66
N ILE A 642 33.36 -0.05 11.32
CA ILE A 642 33.20 0.01 12.78
C ILE A 642 32.04 -0.87 13.25
N SER A 643 30.89 -0.76 12.58
CA SER A 643 29.70 -1.53 12.96
C SER A 643 29.91 -3.03 12.77
N LEU A 644 30.61 -3.42 11.70
CA LEU A 644 31.00 -4.79 11.41
C LEU A 644 32.03 -5.33 12.43
N ASP A 645 33.07 -4.56 12.75
CA ASP A 645 34.12 -4.95 13.71
C ASP A 645 33.55 -5.11 15.13
N ASP A 646 32.72 -4.17 15.59
CA ASP A 646 31.98 -4.25 16.86
C ASP A 646 31.11 -5.52 16.94
N PHE A 647 30.43 -5.83 15.83
CA PHE A 647 29.58 -7.01 15.73
C PHE A 647 30.40 -8.31 15.77
N LEU A 648 31.49 -8.40 14.99
CA LEU A 648 32.34 -9.59 14.91
C LEU A 648 33.03 -9.88 16.25
N LYS A 649 33.56 -8.85 16.94
CA LYS A 649 34.17 -8.98 18.28
C LYS A 649 33.20 -9.54 19.32
N LYS A 650 31.91 -9.20 19.23
CA LYS A 650 30.87 -9.69 20.15
C LYS A 650 30.34 -11.08 19.80
N THR A 651 30.45 -11.47 18.53
CA THR A 651 29.72 -12.61 17.97
C THR A 651 30.62 -13.82 17.72
N LEU A 652 31.84 -13.62 17.19
CA LEU A 652 32.79 -14.71 16.94
C LEU A 652 33.17 -15.51 18.21
N PRO A 653 33.34 -14.92 19.41
CA PRO A 653 33.61 -15.70 20.61
C PRO A 653 32.45 -16.62 21.05
N LYS A 654 31.24 -16.44 20.49
CA LYS A 654 30.02 -17.17 20.84
C LYS A 654 29.66 -18.26 19.82
N ILE A 655 30.40 -18.37 18.72
CA ILE A 655 30.15 -19.27 17.58
C ILE A 655 31.27 -20.30 17.50
#